data_AF-A0A6N2WNX6-F1
#
_entry.id   AF-A0A6N2WNX6-F1
#
_cell.length_a   1.000
_cell.length_b   1.000
_cell.length_c   1.000
_cell.angle_alpha   90.00
_cell.angle_beta   90.00
_cell.angle_gamma   90.00
#
_symmetry.space_group_name_H-M   'P 1'
#
loop_
_entity.id
_entity.type
_entity.pdbx_description
1 polymer ?
#
loop_
_entity_poly.entity_id
_entity_poly.type
_entity_poly.pdbx_seq_one_letter_code
_entity_poly.pdbx_strand_id
1 'polypeptide(L)'
;MQAASNEYKDMMRRKWRNPLSHLRVTIGLINQQAQASAYIPEPDMYTYYSDLVKPMDNYKVQELYATCDQDYTTVDGSMYFLPRDAADVVLNQGIVTDGLQGAIEIQFPVQYDIKGLTVEFGKAYPVDFSIISDGNTVEITGNASGHYVTEEIFPAATFLRFVPSVMANGQSRLRINQITMGIGIYFDSKKILSATKKEHISPISEELTTIDFSVTVDNKDRAYDVENEESTVNFLEIGQSIEALYGQAMDDGTIEWIPGTSLALKSWSADDTEMDFQASDCFEGMDGTYYRGRYHPDGMSLYDMAVDVLADAQVDYRDYWIDPYLKDVLVVNPMPVVAHKEALQLIANAGRCILYQDRTGRIILKSSFVPDMEAASDNETYFSHASAILDHAEKEAYALPGQDYTGTSGAQYFLPRQTTNGATYLNTGYVSEAVAEEDGLFTDNPTVEITTEAAYKCFGLTLEFGRNWPDTVIFHAYYNNAAMEDYTVPGLTQTYVVSHEFPEFDRLVLEFSKGCPNNRVVLDNIIFGDSTDYVLEYGVELTKTPKGTQLTKVRELQVVRTIYNLSTEDAKELARETISVTALDNRYTFYFSNPSYDLKTYVPVYVEATNMVQNGSFDTGVTGWINAQYDAARKCTYVVSEDGNAVHIVQTVQMISGHKYYLRGNFMREESPGEYSGNDECDLVRAIANRESFNINLRPETIAPDGVWHTKSAIDTVEATGEWDLRIYTYGNKRLYIDSILLVDLTAAWGIGNEPDIEWCDKFIGYFTGIASIPKYGCEIVDSSAYYATVELTGITGPTEVVVTGREYVTTQPKVSRQLNPTGSLEAWNNPLVSDTVHAANLADWIGDYMKSDREYDLSYRGEPRIDANDIAFLENKYVPDLLIRVTDHTLKFNGGLSGTIKARRDMSYVATAKNRLAGQ
;
A
#
# COMPACT_ATOMS: atom_id res chain seq x y z
N MET A 1 -13.69 -4.28 17.28
CA MET A 1 -14.21 -3.50 18.42
C MET A 1 -13.09 -3.29 19.44
N GLN A 2 -12.96 -2.08 19.98
CA GLN A 2 -11.92 -1.73 20.96
C GLN A 2 -12.15 -2.40 22.33
N ALA A 3 -11.07 -2.86 22.96
CA ALA A 3 -11.11 -3.38 24.33
C ALA A 3 -11.42 -2.26 25.34
N ALA A 4 -12.13 -2.59 26.41
CA ALA A 4 -12.41 -1.71 27.54
C ALA A 4 -12.67 -2.53 28.81
N SER A 5 -12.60 -1.88 29.96
CA SER A 5 -12.87 -2.52 31.24
C SER A 5 -14.31 -3.06 31.31
N ASN A 6 -14.53 -4.09 32.14
CA ASN A 6 -15.88 -4.59 32.39
C ASN A 6 -16.77 -3.51 33.03
N GLU A 7 -16.19 -2.63 33.86
CA GLU A 7 -16.90 -1.51 34.49
C GLU A 7 -17.40 -0.51 33.44
N TYR A 8 -16.58 -0.20 32.44
CA TYR A 8 -16.99 0.60 31.28
C TYR A 8 -18.13 -0.04 30.51
N LYS A 9 -17.99 -1.33 30.18
CA LYS A 9 -19.03 -2.09 29.45
C LYS A 9 -20.36 -2.04 30.21
N ASP A 10 -20.33 -2.28 31.52
CA ASP A 10 -21.52 -2.22 32.37
C ASP A 10 -22.12 -0.81 32.44
N MET A 11 -21.29 0.22 32.62
CA MET A 11 -21.71 1.62 32.63
C MET A 11 -22.44 2.00 31.33
N MET A 12 -21.90 1.58 30.18
CA MET A 12 -22.46 1.89 28.87
C MET A 12 -23.81 1.21 28.60
N ARG A 13 -24.10 0.07 29.25
CA ARG A 13 -25.40 -0.62 29.19
C ARG A 13 -26.46 -0.07 30.15
N ARG A 14 -26.10 0.82 31.08
CA ARG A 14 -27.08 1.39 32.02
C ARG A 14 -28.13 2.22 31.30
N LYS A 15 -29.39 2.08 31.73
CA LYS A 15 -30.51 2.90 31.22
C LYS A 15 -30.29 4.39 31.47
N TRP A 16 -29.57 4.75 32.53
CA TRP A 16 -29.17 6.11 32.85
C TRP A 16 -27.64 6.15 32.95
N ARG A 17 -26.99 6.82 31.99
CA ARG A 17 -25.55 7.10 32.01
C ARG A 17 -25.36 8.42 32.76
N ASN A 18 -24.96 8.33 34.02
CA ASN A 18 -24.62 9.48 34.86
C ASN A 18 -23.40 9.05 35.67
N PRO A 19 -22.19 9.35 35.19
CA PRO A 19 -21.73 10.71 34.87
C PRO A 19 -21.52 11.02 33.37
N LEU A 20 -21.09 12.27 33.09
CA LEU A 20 -20.96 12.89 31.77
C LEU A 20 -20.02 12.11 30.84
N SER A 21 -20.37 12.05 29.55
CA SER A 21 -19.43 11.65 28.51
C SER A 21 -18.51 12.83 28.17
N HIS A 22 -17.25 12.55 27.88
CA HIS A 22 -16.23 13.53 27.57
C HIS A 22 -15.66 13.29 26.17
N LEU A 23 -15.20 14.37 25.56
CA LEU A 23 -14.45 14.37 24.31
C LEU A 23 -13.25 15.32 24.48
N ARG A 24 -12.10 14.86 24.01
CA ARG A 24 -10.89 15.66 23.82
C ARG A 24 -10.50 15.59 22.34
N VAL A 25 -10.14 16.73 21.78
CA VAL A 25 -9.62 16.81 20.41
C VAL A 25 -8.34 17.64 20.43
N THR A 26 -7.29 17.13 19.80
CA THR A 26 -6.06 17.90 19.58
C THR A 26 -5.74 18.03 18.12
N ILE A 27 -5.08 19.13 17.76
CA ILE A 27 -4.53 19.37 16.43
C ILE A 27 -3.04 19.65 16.60
N GLY A 28 -2.18 18.86 15.96
CA GLY A 28 -0.72 18.93 16.09
C GLY A 28 -0.12 17.73 16.85
N LEU A 29 1.17 17.82 17.16
CA LEU A 29 1.93 16.78 17.88
C LEU A 29 1.69 16.92 19.38
N ILE A 30 0.58 16.39 19.89
CA ILE A 30 0.26 16.38 21.32
C ILE A 30 0.11 14.96 21.82
N ASN A 31 0.88 14.58 22.84
CA ASN A 31 0.72 13.29 23.51
C ASN A 31 -0.51 13.34 24.45
N GLN A 32 -1.69 13.01 23.91
CA GLN A 32 -2.95 13.10 24.67
C GLN A 32 -3.00 12.15 25.86
N GLN A 33 -2.36 10.99 25.78
CA GLN A 33 -2.35 10.03 26.89
C GLN A 33 -1.54 10.58 28.08
N ALA A 34 -0.37 11.16 27.80
CA ALA A 34 0.41 11.87 28.81
C ALA A 34 -0.37 13.06 29.38
N GLN A 35 -1.00 13.87 28.52
CA GLN A 35 -1.85 14.99 28.94
C GLN A 35 -2.98 14.56 29.88
N ALA A 36 -3.67 13.47 29.50
CA ALA A 36 -4.87 12.98 30.18
C ALA A 36 -4.59 12.36 31.54
N SER A 37 -3.41 11.77 31.69
CA SER A 37 -3.01 11.00 32.87
C SER A 37 -2.04 11.74 33.79
N ALA A 38 -1.60 12.94 33.40
CA ALA A 38 -0.74 13.80 34.19
C ALA A 38 -1.36 14.14 35.55
N TYR A 39 -0.56 14.03 36.62
CA TYR A 39 -0.96 14.43 37.96
C TYR A 39 0.21 15.00 38.76
N ILE A 40 -0.11 15.70 39.85
CA ILE A 40 0.86 16.27 40.78
C ILE A 40 1.00 15.35 42.00
N PRO A 41 2.17 14.77 42.28
CA PRO A 41 2.35 13.74 43.32
C PRO A 41 2.34 14.27 44.75
N GLU A 42 2.80 15.50 45.00
CA GLU A 42 2.95 16.11 46.33
C GLU A 42 2.12 17.40 46.46
N PRO A 43 0.79 17.34 46.62
CA PRO A 43 -0.08 18.53 46.66
C PRO A 43 0.30 19.56 47.74
N ASP A 44 0.87 19.11 48.86
CA ASP A 44 1.24 19.96 50.00
C ASP A 44 2.44 20.89 49.71
N MET A 45 3.18 20.67 48.61
CA MET A 45 4.30 21.51 48.16
C MET A 45 3.86 22.79 47.42
N TYR A 46 2.55 22.92 47.19
CA TYR A 46 1.93 24.00 46.43
C TYR A 46 1.08 24.87 47.34
N THR A 47 0.79 26.10 46.91
CA THR A 47 -0.02 27.00 47.73
C THR A 47 -1.44 26.47 47.86
N TYR A 48 -2.11 26.78 48.98
CA TYR A 48 -3.50 26.36 49.22
C TYR A 48 -4.51 26.91 48.19
N TYR A 49 -4.11 27.89 47.37
CA TYR A 49 -4.93 28.48 46.30
C TYR A 49 -4.55 28.00 44.89
N SER A 50 -3.64 27.03 44.80
CA SER A 50 -3.23 26.37 43.56
C SER A 50 -4.30 25.40 43.06
N ASP A 51 -4.46 25.30 41.74
CA ASP A 51 -5.30 24.28 41.11
C ASP A 51 -4.40 23.30 40.36
N LEU A 52 -4.34 22.06 40.83
CA LEU A 52 -3.39 21.05 40.36
C LEU A 52 -3.89 20.26 39.15
N VAL A 53 -5.15 20.43 38.76
CA VAL A 53 -5.78 19.66 37.67
C VAL A 53 -6.10 20.57 36.48
N LYS A 54 -6.66 21.75 36.73
CA LYS A 54 -7.13 22.66 35.67
C LYS A 54 -6.07 23.05 34.63
N PRO A 55 -4.78 23.23 34.97
CA PRO A 55 -3.75 23.51 33.97
C PRO A 55 -3.53 22.41 32.93
N MET A 56 -3.82 21.14 33.29
CA MET A 56 -3.74 20.00 32.37
C MET A 56 -5.00 19.87 31.50
N ASP A 57 -6.12 20.44 31.91
CA ASP A 57 -7.39 20.41 31.17
C ASP A 57 -7.60 21.66 30.29
N ASN A 58 -6.57 22.49 30.10
CA ASN A 58 -6.62 23.73 29.31
C ASN A 58 -7.67 24.76 29.80
N TYR A 59 -7.87 24.87 31.12
CA TYR A 59 -8.64 25.97 31.72
C TYR A 59 -7.81 27.24 31.83
N LYS A 60 -8.26 28.32 31.19
CA LYS A 60 -7.55 29.59 31.22
C LYS A 60 -7.66 30.26 32.59
N VAL A 61 -6.55 30.80 33.07
CA VAL A 61 -6.52 31.73 34.21
C VAL A 61 -6.94 33.11 33.71
N GLN A 62 -8.14 33.56 34.10
CA GLN A 62 -8.69 34.86 33.66
C GLN A 62 -8.49 35.96 34.70
N GLU A 63 -8.56 35.60 35.98
CA GLU A 63 -8.56 36.52 37.11
C GLU A 63 -7.45 36.13 38.10
N LEU A 64 -6.70 37.10 38.62
CA LEU A 64 -5.52 36.85 39.45
C LEU A 64 -5.73 37.32 40.88
N TYR A 65 -5.21 36.58 41.85
CA TYR A 65 -5.08 37.05 43.23
C TYR A 65 -3.79 37.87 43.40
N ALA A 66 -3.89 38.93 44.19
CA ALA A 66 -2.75 39.69 44.69
C ALA A 66 -1.96 38.82 45.70
N THR A 67 -0.67 38.65 45.44
CA THR A 67 0.26 37.90 46.31
C THR A 67 1.48 38.75 46.69
N CYS A 68 2.15 38.38 47.77
CA CYS A 68 3.34 39.10 48.27
C CYS A 68 4.64 38.72 47.54
N ASP A 69 4.56 38.46 46.23
CA ASP A 69 5.72 38.17 45.38
C ASP A 69 6.35 39.49 44.92
N GLN A 70 7.67 39.49 44.67
CA GLN A 70 8.37 40.68 44.19
C GLN A 70 7.78 41.15 42.84
N ASP A 71 7.48 42.45 42.75
CA ASP A 71 7.00 43.14 41.54
C ASP A 71 5.82 42.44 40.81
N TYR A 72 4.99 41.68 41.53
CA TYR A 72 3.86 40.92 40.96
C TYR A 72 2.52 41.66 41.06
N THR A 73 2.15 42.08 42.27
CA THR A 73 0.84 42.68 42.55
C THR A 73 0.74 44.08 41.96
N THR A 74 -0.28 44.31 41.12
CA THR A 74 -0.60 45.63 40.56
C THR A 74 -1.63 46.37 41.43
N VAL A 75 -1.57 47.71 41.38
CA VAL A 75 -2.50 48.60 42.12
C VAL A 75 -3.54 49.26 41.21
N ASP A 76 -3.79 48.67 40.04
CA ASP A 76 -4.68 49.18 38.99
C ASP A 76 -6.11 48.58 39.04
N GLY A 77 -6.38 47.69 40.01
CA GLY A 77 -7.67 47.02 40.16
C GLY A 77 -7.84 45.76 39.31
N SER A 78 -6.80 45.28 38.63
CA SER A 78 -6.85 44.03 37.84
C SER A 78 -6.69 42.75 38.67
N MET A 79 -6.40 42.85 39.96
CA MET A 79 -6.18 41.71 40.87
C MET A 79 -7.12 41.73 42.07
N TYR A 80 -7.52 40.54 42.52
CA TYR A 80 -8.40 40.34 43.66
C TYR A 80 -7.60 40.08 44.94
N PHE A 81 -8.16 40.40 46.10
CA PHE A 81 -7.52 40.04 47.37
C PHE A 81 -7.61 38.54 47.60
N LEU A 82 -6.46 37.92 47.88
CA LEU A 82 -6.38 36.51 48.23
C LEU A 82 -7.18 36.23 49.52
N PRO A 83 -8.18 35.33 49.49
CA PRO A 83 -8.92 34.93 50.69
C PRO A 83 -7.99 34.32 51.74
N ARG A 84 -8.34 34.39 53.02
CA ARG A 84 -7.49 33.82 54.09
C ARG A 84 -7.71 32.33 54.27
N ASP A 85 -8.93 31.87 53.99
CA ASP A 85 -9.35 30.49 54.16
C ASP A 85 -9.40 29.80 52.80
N ALA A 86 -8.86 28.57 52.73
CA ALA A 86 -8.79 27.81 51.48
C ALA A 86 -10.17 27.51 50.87
N ALA A 87 -11.20 27.37 51.71
CA ALA A 87 -12.58 27.14 51.27
C ALA A 87 -13.19 28.33 50.49
N ASP A 88 -12.62 29.53 50.63
CA ASP A 88 -13.09 30.75 49.97
C ASP A 88 -12.33 31.03 48.65
N VAL A 89 -11.35 30.18 48.29
CA VAL A 89 -10.62 30.29 47.03
C VAL A 89 -11.50 29.77 45.90
N VAL A 90 -11.94 30.68 45.03
CA VAL A 90 -12.84 30.37 43.92
C VAL A 90 -12.22 30.61 42.54
N LEU A 91 -11.15 31.41 42.47
CA LEU A 91 -10.48 31.73 41.21
C LEU A 91 -9.44 30.67 40.85
N ASN A 92 -9.38 30.27 39.58
CA ASN A 92 -8.31 29.42 39.06
C ASN A 92 -7.00 30.23 39.01
N GLN A 93 -5.96 29.81 39.73
CA GLN A 93 -4.63 30.42 39.68
C GLN A 93 -3.57 29.55 38.98
N GLY A 94 -3.99 28.42 38.40
CA GLY A 94 -3.08 27.40 37.90
C GLY A 94 -2.24 26.75 39.01
N ILE A 95 -1.14 26.11 38.62
CA ILE A 95 -0.20 25.50 39.58
C ILE A 95 0.72 26.58 40.12
N VAL A 96 0.70 26.80 41.44
CA VAL A 96 1.52 27.82 42.12
C VAL A 96 2.35 27.18 43.22
N THR A 97 3.66 27.37 43.13
CA THR A 97 4.64 26.85 44.11
C THR A 97 4.53 27.55 45.47
N ASP A 98 4.67 26.83 46.59
CA ASP A 98 4.63 27.45 47.92
C ASP A 98 5.86 28.34 48.18
N GLY A 99 7.05 27.79 47.88
CA GLY A 99 8.34 28.49 47.96
C GLY A 99 8.61 29.42 46.79
N LEU A 100 9.38 30.49 47.04
CA LEU A 100 9.93 31.34 45.99
C LEU A 100 10.88 30.52 45.11
N GLN A 101 10.77 30.65 43.78
CA GLN A 101 11.54 29.87 42.81
C GLN A 101 11.44 28.35 43.05
N GLY A 102 10.29 27.87 43.54
CA GLY A 102 10.01 26.45 43.70
C GLY A 102 9.94 25.72 42.35
N ALA A 103 10.20 24.41 42.39
CA ALA A 103 10.03 23.54 41.23
C ALA A 103 8.60 23.01 41.13
N ILE A 104 8.12 22.76 39.91
CA ILE A 104 6.85 22.08 39.66
C ILE A 104 7.16 20.74 39.02
N GLU A 105 6.71 19.64 39.64
CA GLU A 105 6.83 18.30 39.07
C GLU A 105 5.46 17.75 38.68
N ILE A 106 5.37 17.27 37.44
CA ILE A 106 4.21 16.58 36.89
C ILE A 106 4.63 15.14 36.64
N GLN A 107 3.85 14.17 37.12
CA GLN A 107 4.12 12.74 36.94
C GLN A 107 3.08 12.07 36.05
N PHE A 108 3.48 10.95 35.46
CA PHE A 108 2.66 10.10 34.61
C PHE A 108 2.59 8.68 35.20
N PRO A 109 1.46 7.97 35.09
CA PRO A 109 1.31 6.62 35.63
C PRO A 109 2.08 5.56 34.83
N VAL A 110 2.42 5.86 33.57
CA VAL A 110 3.22 5.03 32.67
C VAL A 110 4.22 5.90 31.93
N GLN A 111 5.23 5.28 31.31
CA GLN A 111 6.22 5.99 30.50
C GLN A 111 5.61 6.50 29.19
N TYR A 112 5.87 7.75 28.85
CA TYR A 112 5.43 8.36 27.59
C TYR A 112 6.59 9.03 26.84
N ASP A 113 6.56 8.95 25.51
CA ASP A 113 7.41 9.77 24.65
C ASP A 113 6.71 11.10 24.35
N ILE A 114 7.16 12.19 24.98
CA ILE A 114 6.56 13.51 24.81
C ILE A 114 7.39 14.30 23.80
N LYS A 115 6.78 14.69 22.68
CA LYS A 115 7.42 15.45 21.60
C LYS A 115 6.97 16.91 21.68
N GLY A 116 7.84 17.75 22.21
CA GLY A 116 7.59 19.16 22.45
C GLY A 116 6.68 19.45 23.64
N LEU A 117 6.62 20.72 24.04
CA LEU A 117 5.78 21.23 25.12
C LEU A 117 5.32 22.64 24.80
N THR A 118 4.06 22.94 25.11
CA THR A 118 3.53 24.30 25.14
C THR A 118 3.13 24.63 26.57
N VAL A 119 3.72 25.67 27.15
CA VAL A 119 3.51 26.08 28.54
C VAL A 119 3.07 27.54 28.59
N GLU A 120 1.95 27.79 29.24
CA GLU A 120 1.50 29.13 29.62
C GLU A 120 1.90 29.40 31.06
N PHE A 121 2.99 30.11 31.25
CA PHE A 121 3.40 30.61 32.54
C PHE A 121 2.53 31.80 32.98
N GLY A 122 2.44 31.99 34.30
CA GLY A 122 1.85 33.20 34.87
C GLY A 122 2.66 34.45 34.58
N LYS A 123 2.11 35.62 34.94
CA LYS A 123 2.74 36.94 34.72
C LYS A 123 4.19 37.05 35.24
N ALA A 124 4.53 36.29 36.28
CA ALA A 124 5.91 36.11 36.74
C ALA A 124 6.49 34.81 36.14
N TYR A 125 6.81 34.82 34.84
CA TYR A 125 7.35 33.67 34.13
C TYR A 125 8.84 33.47 34.40
N PRO A 126 9.38 32.25 34.25
CA PRO A 126 10.81 32.01 34.32
C PRO A 126 11.50 32.52 33.05
N VAL A 127 12.59 33.26 33.22
CA VAL A 127 13.49 33.72 32.13
C VAL A 127 14.54 32.65 31.85
N ASP A 128 15.15 32.10 32.90
CA ASP A 128 16.08 30.97 32.81
C ASP A 128 15.54 29.84 33.67
N PHE A 129 15.43 28.64 33.12
CA PHE A 129 14.89 27.47 33.82
C PHE A 129 15.31 26.17 33.12
N SER A 130 15.16 25.05 33.82
CA SER A 130 15.35 23.73 33.23
C SER A 130 14.09 22.87 33.31
N ILE A 131 13.95 22.00 32.32
CA ILE A 131 12.92 20.97 32.26
C ILE A 131 13.63 19.62 32.35
N ILE A 132 13.40 18.90 33.43
CA ILE A 132 14.06 17.63 33.75
C ILE A 132 13.07 16.48 33.57
N SER A 133 13.50 15.41 32.91
CA SER A 133 12.82 14.12 32.77
C SER A 133 13.77 12.97 33.12
N ASP A 134 13.34 11.72 33.02
CA ASP A 134 14.15 10.52 33.32
C ASP A 134 15.48 10.46 32.55
N GLY A 135 15.45 10.80 31.26
CA GLY A 135 16.59 10.65 30.35
C GLY A 135 17.08 11.95 29.70
N ASN A 136 16.36 13.07 29.87
CA ASN A 136 16.68 14.33 29.21
C ASN A 136 16.55 15.52 30.18
N THR A 137 17.44 16.51 30.05
CA THR A 137 17.36 17.80 30.76
C THR A 137 17.58 18.90 29.74
N VAL A 138 16.56 19.74 29.57
CA VAL A 138 16.58 20.88 28.67
C VAL A 138 16.84 22.13 29.50
N GLU A 139 17.88 22.89 29.14
CA GLU A 139 18.23 24.16 29.78
C GLU A 139 17.76 25.32 28.89
N ILE A 140 16.94 26.21 29.44
CA ILE A 140 16.36 27.35 28.74
C ILE A 140 16.98 28.63 29.31
N THR A 141 17.46 29.49 28.44
CA THR A 141 17.98 30.82 28.81
C THR A 141 17.33 31.92 27.99
N GLY A 142 16.97 33.04 28.63
CA GLY A 142 16.47 34.23 27.96
C GLY A 142 15.03 34.11 27.45
N ASN A 143 14.20 33.27 28.08
CA ASN A 143 12.77 33.25 27.79
C ASN A 143 12.15 34.65 28.05
N ALA A 144 11.48 35.19 27.04
CA ALA A 144 10.99 36.57 27.03
C ALA A 144 9.47 36.67 27.20
N SER A 145 8.76 35.54 27.27
CA SER A 145 7.31 35.50 27.29
C SER A 145 6.79 34.51 28.33
N GLY A 146 5.56 34.75 28.81
CA GLY A 146 4.81 33.76 29.57
C GLY A 146 4.39 32.56 28.71
N HIS A 147 4.24 32.76 27.40
CA HIS A 147 4.02 31.69 26.43
C HIS A 147 5.36 31.08 26.03
N TYR A 148 5.55 29.80 26.32
CA TYR A 148 6.77 29.06 25.99
C TYR A 148 6.44 27.81 25.18
N VAL A 149 7.11 27.62 24.05
CA VAL A 149 6.98 26.43 23.19
C VAL A 149 8.36 25.85 22.94
N THR A 150 8.47 24.53 22.98
CA THR A 150 9.69 23.80 22.63
C THR A 150 9.37 22.57 21.79
N GLU A 151 10.26 22.24 20.85
CA GLU A 151 10.20 21.02 20.01
C GLU A 151 11.03 19.86 20.59
N GLU A 152 11.62 20.06 21.78
CA GLU A 152 12.45 19.06 22.45
C GLU A 152 11.68 17.77 22.75
N ILE A 153 12.35 16.63 22.59
CA ILE A 153 11.77 15.31 22.84
C ILE A 153 12.18 14.83 24.25
N PHE A 154 11.19 14.42 25.04
CA PHE A 154 11.37 13.81 26.35
C PHE A 154 11.00 12.31 26.25
N PRO A 155 11.97 11.43 25.91
CA PRO A 155 11.70 10.02 25.71
C PRO A 155 11.50 9.27 27.04
N ALA A 156 10.58 8.31 27.04
CA ALA A 156 10.24 7.46 28.18
C ALA A 156 10.03 8.23 29.50
N ALA A 157 9.45 9.43 29.43
CA ALA A 157 9.23 10.30 30.56
C ALA A 157 8.17 9.72 31.50
N THR A 158 8.55 9.50 32.75
CA THR A 158 7.66 9.24 33.90
C THR A 158 7.31 10.52 34.64
N PHE A 159 8.11 11.58 34.46
CA PHE A 159 7.84 12.91 35.01
C PHE A 159 8.44 14.04 34.16
N LEU A 160 7.92 15.25 34.35
CA LEU A 160 8.50 16.51 33.91
C LEU A 160 8.62 17.45 35.10
N ARG A 161 9.84 17.89 35.40
CA ARG A 161 10.13 18.82 36.49
C ARG A 161 10.66 20.14 35.96
N PHE A 162 9.93 21.22 36.22
CA PHE A 162 10.27 22.59 35.86
C PHE A 162 11.00 23.25 37.02
N VAL A 163 12.27 23.63 36.82
CA VAL A 163 13.12 24.23 37.85
C VAL A 163 13.53 25.64 37.41
N PRO A 164 12.95 26.70 37.98
CA PRO A 164 13.32 28.06 37.62
C PRO A 164 14.66 28.46 38.24
N SER A 165 15.52 29.08 37.45
CA SER A 165 16.79 29.67 37.92
C SER A 165 16.71 31.19 38.02
N VAL A 166 16.04 31.84 37.06
CA VAL A 166 15.81 33.29 37.03
C VAL A 166 14.35 33.55 36.66
N MET A 167 13.66 34.38 37.45
CA MET A 167 12.27 34.80 37.19
C MET A 167 12.23 36.23 36.64
N ALA A 168 11.25 36.54 35.80
CA ALA A 168 11.07 37.86 35.20
C ALA A 168 10.92 38.99 36.24
N ASN A 169 10.31 38.67 37.39
CA ASN A 169 10.04 39.62 38.47
C ASN A 169 10.98 39.46 39.68
N GLY A 170 12.09 38.72 39.55
CA GLY A 170 13.06 38.51 40.63
C GLY A 170 12.68 37.38 41.61
N GLN A 171 12.39 37.71 42.87
CA GLN A 171 12.04 36.74 43.91
C GLN A 171 10.53 36.45 43.92
N SER A 172 10.10 35.56 43.02
CA SER A 172 8.68 35.22 42.81
C SER A 172 8.45 33.70 42.72
N ARG A 173 7.21 33.28 42.98
CA ARG A 173 6.78 31.88 42.82
C ARG A 173 6.63 31.51 41.36
N LEU A 174 7.00 30.29 40.99
CA LEU A 174 6.69 29.74 39.68
C LEU A 174 5.19 29.46 39.58
N ARG A 175 4.61 29.86 38.44
CA ARG A 175 3.20 29.67 38.09
C ARG A 175 3.08 29.06 36.71
N ILE A 176 2.45 27.89 36.61
CA ILE A 176 2.01 27.33 35.33
C ILE A 176 0.50 27.48 35.27
N ASN A 177 0.04 28.40 34.42
CA ASN A 177 -1.38 28.64 34.20
C ASN A 177 -1.99 27.51 33.37
N GLN A 178 -1.30 27.08 32.32
CA GLN A 178 -1.70 25.98 31.44
C GLN A 178 -0.47 25.25 30.90
N ILE A 179 -0.60 23.97 30.58
CA ILE A 179 0.45 23.20 29.94
C ILE A 179 -0.14 22.13 29.03
N THR A 180 0.49 21.95 27.87
CA THR A 180 0.18 20.95 26.86
C THR A 180 1.42 20.11 26.58
N MET A 181 1.28 18.78 26.65
CA MET A 181 2.32 17.78 26.39
C MET A 181 2.55 17.61 24.88
N GLY A 182 2.95 18.70 24.23
CA GLY A 182 3.21 18.73 22.79
C GLY A 182 3.09 20.13 22.19
N ILE A 183 3.17 20.18 20.86
CA ILE A 183 2.97 21.39 20.05
C ILE A 183 1.67 21.26 19.28
N GLY A 184 0.67 22.04 19.67
CA GLY A 184 -0.62 22.01 19.02
C GLY A 184 -1.72 22.70 19.82
N ILE A 185 -2.95 22.58 19.32
CA ILE A 185 -4.16 23.10 19.94
C ILE A 185 -4.90 21.96 20.64
N TYR A 186 -5.40 22.21 21.85
CA TYR A 186 -6.18 21.26 22.64
C TYR A 186 -7.57 21.80 22.94
N PHE A 187 -8.59 21.00 22.63
CA PHE A 187 -10.00 21.28 22.91
C PHE A 187 -10.56 20.26 23.91
N ASP A 188 -11.09 20.76 25.02
CA ASP A 188 -11.78 19.95 26.01
C ASP A 188 -13.29 19.88 25.74
N SER A 189 -14.00 19.10 26.56
CA SER A 189 -15.45 18.92 26.41
C SER A 189 -16.27 20.18 26.71
N LYS A 190 -15.66 21.23 27.28
CA LYS A 190 -16.35 22.50 27.54
C LYS A 190 -16.27 23.45 26.36
N LYS A 191 -15.15 23.42 25.63
CA LYS A 191 -14.97 24.18 24.39
C LYS A 191 -15.66 23.52 23.20
N ILE A 192 -15.78 22.20 23.18
CA ILE A 192 -16.43 21.48 22.07
C ILE A 192 -17.95 21.60 22.17
N LEU A 193 -18.56 22.25 21.19
CA LEU A 193 -20.02 22.37 21.06
C LEU A 193 -20.61 21.12 20.44
N SER A 194 -19.99 20.62 19.37
CA SER A 194 -20.37 19.35 18.77
C SER A 194 -19.20 18.69 18.02
N ALA A 195 -19.25 17.37 17.91
CA ALA A 195 -18.36 16.62 17.06
C ALA A 195 -19.11 15.47 16.39
N THR A 196 -18.75 15.15 15.15
CA THR A 196 -19.30 14.03 14.38
C THR A 196 -18.16 13.28 13.70
N LYS A 197 -18.00 11.99 14.03
CA LYS A 197 -17.21 11.02 13.25
C LYS A 197 -18.17 10.28 12.33
N LYS A 198 -17.88 10.22 11.04
CA LYS A 198 -18.54 9.33 10.07
C LYS A 198 -17.48 8.43 9.48
N GLU A 199 -17.81 7.16 9.40
CA GLU A 199 -16.92 6.13 8.91
C GLU A 199 -17.71 5.24 7.97
N HIS A 200 -17.14 4.95 6.81
CA HIS A 200 -17.68 4.03 5.81
C HIS A 200 -16.60 3.03 5.43
N ILE A 201 -16.97 1.75 5.35
CA ILE A 201 -16.09 0.69 4.90
C ILE A 201 -16.84 -0.30 4.04
N SER A 202 -16.20 -0.73 2.96
CA SER A 202 -16.68 -1.82 2.14
C SER A 202 -16.02 -3.14 2.59
N PRO A 203 -16.78 -4.12 3.11
CA PRO A 203 -16.22 -5.41 3.54
C PRO A 203 -15.57 -6.23 2.42
N ILE A 204 -15.83 -5.86 1.16
CA ILE A 204 -15.26 -6.48 -0.03
C ILE A 204 -14.30 -5.54 -0.81
N SER A 205 -13.98 -4.37 -0.22
CA SER A 205 -13.19 -3.30 -0.83
C SER A 205 -13.68 -2.87 -2.22
N GLU A 206 -14.99 -2.83 -2.41
CA GLU A 206 -15.64 -2.26 -3.60
C GLU A 206 -15.48 -0.74 -3.69
N GLU A 207 -15.47 -0.10 -2.52
CA GLU A 207 -15.28 1.34 -2.35
C GLU A 207 -14.15 1.54 -1.34
N LEU A 208 -13.42 2.65 -1.48
CA LEU A 208 -12.41 3.05 -0.52
C LEU A 208 -13.07 3.35 0.83
N THR A 209 -12.40 2.96 1.90
CA THR A 209 -12.78 3.33 3.25
C THR A 209 -12.68 4.85 3.40
N THR A 210 -13.65 5.44 4.08
CA THR A 210 -13.61 6.88 4.40
C THR A 210 -13.84 7.11 5.88
N ILE A 211 -13.08 8.04 6.46
CA ILE A 211 -13.28 8.53 7.82
C ILE A 211 -13.33 10.06 7.77
N ASP A 212 -14.50 10.63 7.99
CA ASP A 212 -14.70 12.07 8.12
C ASP A 212 -14.94 12.44 9.57
N PHE A 213 -14.17 13.41 10.08
CA PHE A 213 -14.38 13.97 11.40
C PHE A 213 -14.63 15.48 11.30
N SER A 214 -15.69 15.95 11.93
CA SER A 214 -16.04 17.38 11.97
C SER A 214 -16.28 17.80 13.40
N VAL A 215 -15.71 18.94 13.79
CA VAL A 215 -15.82 19.48 15.14
C VAL A 215 -16.14 20.97 15.07
N THR A 216 -17.06 21.39 15.94
CA THR A 216 -17.40 22.80 16.16
C THR A 216 -17.06 23.15 17.60
N VAL A 217 -16.30 24.22 17.81
CA VAL A 217 -15.84 24.70 19.11
C VAL A 217 -16.28 26.14 19.37
N ASP A 218 -16.45 26.51 20.64
CA ASP A 218 -16.84 27.86 21.06
C ASP A 218 -15.68 28.85 20.85
N ASN A 219 -15.97 29.99 20.20
CA ASN A 219 -15.02 31.08 19.95
C ASN A 219 -15.57 32.46 20.40
N LYS A 220 -16.52 32.50 21.35
CA LYS A 220 -17.11 33.78 21.81
C LYS A 220 -16.12 34.74 22.47
N ASP A 221 -14.98 34.23 22.94
CA ASP A 221 -13.88 35.04 23.48
C ASP A 221 -12.93 35.55 22.39
N ARG A 222 -13.19 35.24 21.11
CA ARG A 222 -12.38 35.57 19.94
C ARG A 222 -10.93 35.09 20.07
N ALA A 223 -10.71 33.97 20.75
CA ALA A 223 -9.40 33.36 20.88
C ALA A 223 -8.84 32.86 19.55
N TYR A 224 -9.70 32.60 18.55
CA TYR A 224 -9.36 32.02 17.24
C TYR A 224 -9.57 33.01 16.08
N ASP A 225 -9.29 34.30 16.29
CA ASP A 225 -9.37 35.32 15.24
C ASP A 225 -8.20 35.22 14.26
N VAL A 226 -8.47 35.19 12.95
CA VAL A 226 -7.46 35.09 11.88
C VAL A 226 -6.65 36.38 11.72
N GLU A 227 -7.22 37.52 12.11
CA GLU A 227 -6.56 38.83 12.02
C GLU A 227 -5.69 39.11 13.26
N ASN A 228 -5.71 38.23 14.28
CA ASN A 228 -4.86 38.36 15.47
C ASN A 228 -3.57 37.55 15.29
N GLU A 229 -2.42 38.24 15.20
CA GLU A 229 -1.10 37.61 15.06
C GLU A 229 -0.74 36.68 16.23
N GLU A 230 -1.32 36.90 17.42
CA GLU A 230 -1.11 36.04 18.61
C GLU A 230 -2.12 34.87 18.70
N SER A 231 -3.00 34.71 17.72
CA SER A 231 -4.03 33.67 17.71
C SER A 231 -3.45 32.29 17.47
N THR A 232 -3.97 31.27 18.18
CA THR A 232 -3.52 29.88 18.01
C THR A 232 -3.85 29.32 16.62
N VAL A 233 -4.72 29.96 15.85
CA VAL A 233 -5.05 29.55 14.46
C VAL A 233 -3.89 29.74 13.48
N ASN A 234 -2.92 30.61 13.81
CA ASN A 234 -1.74 30.82 12.97
C ASN A 234 -0.82 29.60 12.93
N PHE A 235 -1.03 28.62 13.82
CA PHE A 235 -0.30 27.36 13.86
C PHE A 235 -1.02 26.22 13.12
N LEU A 236 -2.20 26.46 12.55
CA LEU A 236 -2.99 25.44 11.85
C LEU A 236 -2.54 25.29 10.40
N GLU A 237 -2.03 24.11 10.08
CA GLU A 237 -1.64 23.74 8.73
C GLU A 237 -2.44 22.52 8.25
N ILE A 238 -2.97 22.59 7.03
CA ILE A 238 -3.63 21.44 6.39
C ILE A 238 -2.62 20.29 6.33
N GLY A 239 -3.07 19.09 6.71
CA GLY A 239 -2.24 17.90 6.85
C GLY A 239 -1.75 17.62 8.27
N GLN A 240 -1.90 18.55 9.23
CA GLN A 240 -1.59 18.29 10.63
C GLN A 240 -2.44 17.16 11.22
N SER A 241 -1.84 16.35 12.10
CA SER A 241 -2.56 15.27 12.77
C SER A 241 -3.63 15.80 13.74
N ILE A 242 -4.82 15.22 13.68
CA ILE A 242 -5.94 15.45 14.58
C ILE A 242 -6.25 14.16 15.30
N GLU A 243 -6.20 14.20 16.62
CA GLU A 243 -6.50 13.05 17.47
C GLU A 243 -7.76 13.32 18.29
N ALA A 244 -8.64 12.33 18.40
CA ALA A 244 -9.85 12.37 19.23
C ALA A 244 -9.82 11.28 20.30
N LEU A 245 -10.13 11.63 21.54
CA LEU A 245 -10.32 10.71 22.67
C LEU A 245 -11.71 10.85 23.27
N TYR A 246 -12.40 9.73 23.46
CA TYR A 246 -13.72 9.68 24.08
C TYR A 246 -13.62 9.17 25.52
N GLY A 247 -14.04 9.98 26.49
CA GLY A 247 -14.00 9.63 27.90
C GLY A 247 -15.38 9.26 28.43
N GLN A 248 -15.45 8.25 29.29
CA GLN A 248 -16.64 7.97 30.10
C GLN A 248 -16.25 8.05 31.57
N ALA A 249 -16.90 8.95 32.30
CA ALA A 249 -16.74 9.03 33.74
C ALA A 249 -17.42 7.83 34.43
N MET A 250 -16.81 7.33 35.49
CA MET A 250 -17.27 6.21 36.32
C MET A 250 -17.89 6.71 37.63
N ASP A 251 -18.55 5.81 38.37
CA ASP A 251 -19.22 6.15 39.64
C ASP A 251 -18.24 6.65 40.72
N ASP A 252 -16.97 6.24 40.65
CA ASP A 252 -15.90 6.65 41.55
C ASP A 252 -15.25 8.00 41.17
N GLY A 253 -15.69 8.60 40.06
CA GLY A 253 -15.17 9.86 39.53
C GLY A 253 -13.96 9.72 38.61
N THR A 254 -13.44 8.51 38.39
CA THR A 254 -12.40 8.27 37.37
C THR A 254 -12.99 8.37 35.96
N ILE A 255 -12.14 8.62 34.96
CA ILE A 255 -12.55 8.67 33.56
C ILE A 255 -11.74 7.63 32.80
N GLU A 256 -12.43 6.67 32.19
CA GLU A 256 -11.82 5.74 31.24
C GLU A 256 -11.88 6.36 29.84
N TRP A 257 -10.71 6.46 29.21
CA TRP A 257 -10.54 7.07 27.90
C TRP A 257 -10.38 6.00 26.82
N ILE A 258 -11.21 6.09 25.80
CA ILE A 258 -11.19 5.23 24.62
C ILE A 258 -10.59 6.02 23.45
N PRO A 259 -9.50 5.54 22.83
CA PRO A 259 -8.96 6.08 21.57
C PRO A 259 -10.06 6.22 20.53
N GLY A 260 -10.26 7.41 19.96
CA GLY A 260 -11.27 7.68 18.96
C GLY A 260 -10.75 7.45 17.54
N THR A 261 -9.99 8.41 17.03
CA THR A 261 -9.36 8.36 15.69
C THR A 261 -8.18 9.32 15.65
N SER A 262 -7.22 9.05 14.76
CA SER A 262 -6.17 9.99 14.36
C SER A 262 -6.35 10.24 12.87
N LEU A 263 -6.43 11.49 12.42
CA LEU A 263 -6.78 11.91 11.05
C LEU A 263 -5.93 13.11 10.61
N ALA A 264 -5.96 13.48 9.34
CA ALA A 264 -5.29 14.68 8.84
C ALA A 264 -6.26 15.87 8.78
N LEU A 265 -5.85 17.04 9.27
CA LEU A 265 -6.61 18.29 9.16
C LEU A 265 -6.82 18.64 7.68
N LYS A 266 -8.07 18.69 7.25
CA LYS A 266 -8.47 18.98 5.88
C LYS A 266 -8.79 20.45 5.65
N SER A 267 -9.56 21.03 6.56
CA SER A 267 -9.96 22.44 6.49
C SER A 267 -10.38 22.95 7.86
N TRP A 268 -10.32 24.27 8.02
CA TRP A 268 -10.84 24.96 9.20
C TRP A 268 -11.38 26.34 8.82
N SER A 269 -12.31 26.85 9.62
CA SER A 269 -12.86 28.19 9.52
C SER A 269 -13.26 28.70 10.89
N ALA A 270 -13.13 29.99 11.14
CA ALA A 270 -13.55 30.61 12.39
C ALA A 270 -14.34 31.89 12.13
N ASP A 271 -15.35 32.15 12.96
CA ASP A 271 -16.06 33.42 13.05
C ASP A 271 -16.04 33.96 14.49
N ASP A 272 -16.77 35.05 14.75
CA ASP A 272 -16.84 35.71 16.06
C ASP A 272 -17.39 34.84 17.20
N THR A 273 -18.01 33.70 16.89
CA THR A 273 -18.77 32.86 17.83
C THR A 273 -18.34 31.42 17.86
N GLU A 274 -17.95 30.85 16.73
CA GLU A 274 -17.63 29.43 16.58
C GLU A 274 -16.40 29.25 15.68
N MET A 275 -15.72 28.12 15.87
CA MET A 275 -14.70 27.64 14.96
C MET A 275 -15.04 26.20 14.56
N ASP A 276 -14.96 25.93 13.26
CA ASP A 276 -15.18 24.63 12.67
C ASP A 276 -13.88 24.10 12.07
N PHE A 277 -13.66 22.80 12.23
CA PHE A 277 -12.61 22.11 11.49
C PHE A 277 -13.05 20.72 11.06
N GLN A 278 -12.47 20.28 9.96
CA GLN A 278 -12.72 18.99 9.34
C GLN A 278 -11.40 18.24 9.19
N ALA A 279 -11.44 16.94 9.46
CA ALA A 279 -10.33 16.03 9.29
C ALA A 279 -10.78 14.82 8.45
N SER A 280 -9.85 14.23 7.71
CA SER A 280 -10.09 13.04 6.90
C SER A 280 -8.97 12.02 7.02
N ASP A 281 -9.25 10.80 6.56
CA ASP A 281 -8.27 9.73 6.48
C ASP A 281 -7.12 10.05 5.50
N CYS A 282 -6.07 9.23 5.58
CA CYS A 282 -4.87 9.37 4.76
C CYS A 282 -5.10 9.07 3.28
N PHE A 283 -6.15 8.31 2.92
CA PHE A 283 -6.40 7.95 1.53
C PHE A 283 -6.86 9.14 0.70
N GLU A 284 -7.47 10.17 1.32
CA GLU A 284 -7.83 11.40 0.63
C GLU A 284 -6.60 12.11 0.03
N GLY A 285 -5.42 12.01 0.66
CA GLY A 285 -4.16 12.61 0.16
C GLY A 285 -3.40 11.79 -0.88
N MET A 286 -3.83 10.56 -1.19
CA MET A 286 -3.10 9.60 -2.04
C MET A 286 -3.54 9.64 -3.52
N ASP A 287 -3.63 10.85 -4.08
CA ASP A 287 -4.07 11.11 -5.46
C ASP A 287 -2.94 10.99 -6.51
N GLY A 288 -1.71 10.70 -6.08
CA GLY A 288 -0.59 10.45 -6.99
C GLY A 288 -0.88 9.26 -7.91
N THR A 289 -0.40 9.31 -9.15
CA THR A 289 -0.63 8.24 -10.13
C THR A 289 0.51 7.23 -10.11
N TYR A 290 0.17 5.95 -9.97
CA TYR A 290 1.12 4.84 -10.01
C TYR A 290 1.32 4.32 -11.44
N TYR A 291 2.57 4.30 -11.92
CA TYR A 291 2.92 3.86 -13.28
C TYR A 291 3.81 2.60 -13.33
N ARG A 292 4.23 2.05 -12.18
CA ARG A 292 5.27 1.00 -12.11
C ARG A 292 4.77 -0.42 -12.34
N GLY A 293 3.52 -0.60 -12.77
CA GLY A 293 2.96 -1.92 -13.09
C GLY A 293 3.78 -2.69 -14.12
N ARG A 294 4.22 -3.90 -13.76
CA ARG A 294 5.03 -4.81 -14.59
C ARG A 294 4.36 -6.17 -14.71
N TYR A 295 4.55 -6.83 -15.85
CA TYR A 295 4.09 -8.20 -16.04
C TYR A 295 5.11 -9.16 -15.43
N HIS A 296 4.66 -10.01 -14.51
CA HIS A 296 5.50 -10.94 -13.74
C HIS A 296 5.13 -12.40 -14.09
N PRO A 297 5.74 -13.01 -15.13
CA PRO A 297 5.40 -14.37 -15.55
C PRO A 297 5.65 -15.43 -14.46
N ASP A 298 6.59 -15.18 -13.56
CA ASP A 298 6.91 -16.06 -12.42
C ASP A 298 6.06 -15.74 -11.16
N GLY A 299 5.17 -14.74 -11.24
CA GLY A 299 4.36 -14.25 -10.13
C GLY A 299 5.06 -13.20 -9.26
N MET A 300 4.30 -12.19 -8.82
CA MET A 300 4.68 -11.23 -7.78
C MET A 300 3.65 -11.30 -6.66
N SER A 301 4.11 -11.29 -5.40
CA SER A 301 3.19 -11.28 -4.27
C SER A 301 2.43 -9.97 -4.18
N LEU A 302 1.16 -10.03 -3.76
CA LEU A 302 0.38 -8.82 -3.49
C LEU A 302 0.99 -8.00 -2.33
N TYR A 303 1.71 -8.65 -1.42
CA TYR A 303 2.46 -7.98 -0.36
C TYR A 303 3.54 -7.05 -0.94
N ASP A 304 4.41 -7.59 -1.80
CA ASP A 304 5.50 -6.80 -2.40
C ASP A 304 4.95 -5.71 -3.32
N MET A 305 3.83 -5.98 -4.00
CA MET A 305 3.16 -4.99 -4.84
C MET A 305 2.59 -3.84 -4.01
N ALA A 306 1.99 -4.12 -2.84
CA ALA A 306 1.51 -3.08 -1.93
C ALA A 306 2.66 -2.23 -1.37
N VAL A 307 3.79 -2.86 -1.01
CA VAL A 307 4.99 -2.15 -0.56
C VAL A 307 5.53 -1.23 -1.65
N ASP A 308 5.60 -1.67 -2.90
CA ASP A 308 6.05 -0.82 -4.02
C ASP A 308 5.12 0.38 -4.26
N VAL A 309 3.80 0.18 -4.19
CA VAL A 309 2.80 1.26 -4.31
C VAL A 309 2.95 2.26 -3.16
N LEU A 310 3.08 1.80 -1.92
CA LEU A 310 3.26 2.67 -0.74
C LEU A 310 4.59 3.43 -0.78
N ALA A 311 5.67 2.79 -1.25
CA ALA A 311 6.96 3.42 -1.41
C ALA A 311 6.95 4.50 -2.50
N ASP A 312 6.27 4.25 -3.63
CA ASP A 312 6.07 5.26 -4.69
C ASP A 312 5.18 6.41 -4.21
N ALA A 313 4.21 6.14 -3.33
CA ALA A 313 3.40 7.14 -2.64
C ALA A 313 4.14 7.87 -1.50
N GLN A 314 5.42 7.55 -1.26
CA GLN A 314 6.26 8.13 -0.20
C GLN A 314 5.74 7.91 1.23
N VAL A 315 4.99 6.83 1.47
CA VAL A 315 4.54 6.44 2.81
C VAL A 315 5.66 5.73 3.57
N ASP A 316 5.93 6.15 4.81
CA ASP A 316 6.94 5.50 5.66
C ASP A 316 6.49 4.08 6.06
N TYR A 317 7.42 3.14 6.14
CA TYR A 317 7.15 1.75 6.50
C TYR A 317 6.57 1.57 7.91
N ARG A 318 6.68 2.59 8.78
CA ARG A 318 6.12 2.60 10.14
C ARG A 318 4.64 2.98 10.16
N ASP A 319 4.14 3.56 9.08
CA ASP A 319 2.80 4.13 8.98
C ASP A 319 1.82 3.20 8.27
N TYR A 320 2.24 1.95 8.00
CA TYR A 320 1.36 0.92 7.49
C TYR A 320 1.64 -0.47 8.07
N TRP A 321 0.65 -1.34 7.96
CA TRP A 321 0.76 -2.76 8.20
C TRP A 321 0.04 -3.53 7.09
N ILE A 322 0.70 -4.54 6.56
CA ILE A 322 0.19 -5.40 5.50
C ILE A 322 0.15 -6.83 6.03
N ASP A 323 -0.98 -7.48 5.85
CA ASP A 323 -1.18 -8.87 6.26
C ASP A 323 -0.15 -9.80 5.57
N PRO A 324 0.65 -10.56 6.34
CA PRO A 324 1.63 -11.49 5.77
C PRO A 324 1.06 -12.50 4.79
N TYR A 325 -0.22 -12.87 4.90
CA TYR A 325 -0.90 -13.78 3.98
C TYR A 325 -0.79 -13.31 2.51
N LEU A 326 -0.68 -12.01 2.25
CA LEU A 326 -0.51 -11.47 0.90
C LEU A 326 0.82 -11.86 0.24
N LYS A 327 1.77 -12.42 0.98
CA LYS A 327 3.01 -12.98 0.42
C LYS A 327 2.75 -14.25 -0.40
N ASP A 328 1.71 -15.00 -0.04
CA ASP A 328 1.33 -16.25 -0.68
C ASP A 328 0.35 -16.04 -1.85
N VAL A 329 -0.23 -14.84 -1.97
CA VAL A 329 -1.12 -14.48 -3.08
C VAL A 329 -0.31 -13.89 -4.23
N LEU A 330 -0.04 -14.72 -5.25
CA LEU A 330 0.75 -14.34 -6.43
C LEU A 330 -0.13 -13.86 -7.59
N VAL A 331 0.27 -12.75 -8.20
CA VAL A 331 -0.33 -12.21 -9.43
C VAL A 331 0.72 -12.00 -10.51
N VAL A 332 0.33 -12.18 -11.77
CA VAL A 332 1.23 -12.00 -12.93
C VAL A 332 0.98 -10.71 -13.71
N ASN A 333 -0.20 -10.12 -13.54
CA ASN A 333 -0.64 -8.98 -14.34
C ASN A 333 0.01 -7.68 -13.86
N PRO A 334 0.31 -6.74 -14.78
CA PRO A 334 0.74 -5.42 -14.39
C PRO A 334 -0.39 -4.66 -13.71
N MET A 335 -0.09 -3.99 -12.60
CA MET A 335 -0.98 -3.01 -11.99
C MET A 335 -1.31 -1.90 -13.01
N PRO A 336 -2.60 -1.60 -13.26
CA PRO A 336 -2.98 -0.52 -14.18
C PRO A 336 -2.51 0.85 -13.70
N VAL A 337 -2.53 1.83 -14.61
CA VAL A 337 -2.26 3.24 -14.28
C VAL A 337 -3.47 3.82 -13.55
N VAL A 338 -3.36 3.93 -12.23
CA VAL A 338 -4.42 4.40 -11.32
C VAL A 338 -3.81 5.21 -10.18
N ALA A 339 -4.64 5.89 -9.37
CA ALA A 339 -4.13 6.57 -8.18
C ALA A 339 -3.56 5.56 -7.16
N HIS A 340 -2.62 5.96 -6.29
CA HIS A 340 -2.03 5.05 -5.28
C HIS A 340 -3.09 4.41 -4.39
N LYS A 341 -4.11 5.17 -3.96
CA LYS A 341 -5.26 4.64 -3.20
C LYS A 341 -6.05 3.58 -3.97
N GLU A 342 -6.26 3.80 -5.26
CA GLU A 342 -6.98 2.85 -6.13
C GLU A 342 -6.13 1.59 -6.38
N ALA A 343 -4.81 1.74 -6.54
CA ALA A 343 -3.89 0.60 -6.64
C ALA A 343 -3.95 -0.26 -5.36
N LEU A 344 -3.93 0.37 -4.18
CA LEU A 344 -4.09 -0.34 -2.90
C LEU A 344 -5.46 -1.00 -2.79
N GLN A 345 -6.53 -0.36 -3.27
CA GLN A 345 -7.86 -0.95 -3.31
C GLN A 345 -7.91 -2.18 -4.22
N LEU A 346 -7.29 -2.13 -5.40
CA LEU A 346 -7.19 -3.28 -6.31
C LEU A 346 -6.43 -4.45 -5.66
N ILE A 347 -5.35 -4.14 -4.94
CA ILE A 347 -4.59 -5.13 -4.17
C ILE A 347 -5.44 -5.71 -3.05
N ALA A 348 -6.12 -4.87 -2.27
CA ALA A 348 -7.01 -5.29 -1.19
C ALA A 348 -8.06 -6.26 -1.71
N ASN A 349 -8.74 -5.86 -2.77
CA ASN A 349 -9.77 -6.68 -3.39
C ASN A 349 -9.20 -8.00 -3.93
N ALA A 350 -8.09 -7.98 -4.67
CA ALA A 350 -7.45 -9.19 -5.17
C ALA A 350 -7.01 -10.10 -4.01
N GLY A 351 -6.58 -9.52 -2.89
CA GLY A 351 -6.17 -10.24 -1.70
C GLY A 351 -7.31 -10.86 -0.89
N ARG A 352 -8.59 -10.51 -1.11
CA ARG A 352 -9.67 -10.73 -0.15
C ARG A 352 -9.46 -9.96 1.17
N CYS A 353 -8.80 -8.81 1.08
CA CYS A 353 -8.48 -7.94 2.20
C CYS A 353 -9.37 -6.70 2.23
N ILE A 354 -9.48 -6.10 3.40
CA ILE A 354 -10.00 -4.76 3.61
C ILE A 354 -8.82 -3.80 3.78
N LEU A 355 -8.93 -2.64 3.14
CA LEU A 355 -8.02 -1.51 3.26
C LEU A 355 -8.66 -0.43 4.12
N TYR A 356 -8.07 -0.08 5.26
CA TYR A 356 -8.58 0.95 6.15
C TYR A 356 -7.46 1.65 6.92
N GLN A 357 -7.79 2.75 7.60
CA GLN A 357 -6.89 3.41 8.52
C GLN A 357 -7.26 3.04 9.96
N ASP A 358 -6.30 2.64 10.77
CA ASP A 358 -6.54 2.37 12.19
C ASP A 358 -6.67 3.65 13.02
N ARG A 359 -7.02 3.49 14.30
CA ARG A 359 -7.20 4.62 15.22
C ARG A 359 -5.91 5.40 15.52
N THR A 360 -4.74 4.86 15.18
CA THR A 360 -3.43 5.54 15.32
C THR A 360 -3.04 6.31 14.07
N GLY A 361 -3.77 6.14 12.98
CA GLY A 361 -3.51 6.80 11.70
C GLY A 361 -2.75 5.94 10.69
N ARG A 362 -2.52 4.66 10.98
CA ARG A 362 -1.78 3.75 10.09
C ARG A 362 -2.67 3.11 9.05
N ILE A 363 -2.14 2.93 7.84
CA ILE A 363 -2.79 2.18 6.77
C ILE A 363 -2.71 0.68 7.09
N ILE A 364 -3.86 0.04 7.17
CA ILE A 364 -3.99 -1.39 7.43
C ILE A 364 -4.57 -2.08 6.20
N LEU A 365 -3.86 -3.07 5.69
CA LEU A 365 -4.34 -4.00 4.69
C LEU A 365 -4.47 -5.38 5.34
N LYS A 366 -5.71 -5.80 5.64
CA LYS A 366 -5.98 -7.00 6.44
C LYS A 366 -6.92 -7.97 5.75
N SER A 367 -6.64 -9.26 5.78
CA SER A 367 -7.59 -10.29 5.31
C SER A 367 -8.96 -10.16 6.00
N SER A 368 -10.05 -10.36 5.25
CA SER A 368 -11.42 -10.24 5.79
C SER A 368 -12.35 -11.32 5.25
N PHE A 369 -11.91 -12.56 5.40
CA PHE A 369 -12.68 -13.76 5.10
C PHE A 369 -12.50 -14.77 6.22
N VAL A 370 -13.35 -15.79 6.23
CA VAL A 370 -13.14 -16.97 7.06
C VAL A 370 -12.05 -17.79 6.37
N PRO A 371 -10.84 -17.92 6.94
CA PRO A 371 -9.79 -18.63 6.26
C PRO A 371 -10.12 -20.11 6.16
N ASP A 372 -9.75 -20.72 5.04
CA ASP A 372 -9.65 -22.16 4.96
C ASP A 372 -8.74 -22.68 6.08
N MET A 373 -9.20 -23.75 6.74
CA MET A 373 -8.52 -24.36 7.87
C MET A 373 -8.15 -25.80 7.51
N GLU A 374 -6.94 -26.19 7.85
CA GLU A 374 -6.46 -27.55 7.72
C GLU A 374 -6.17 -28.11 9.12
N ALA A 375 -6.60 -29.34 9.37
CA ALA A 375 -6.32 -30.04 10.61
C ALA A 375 -5.37 -31.23 10.37
N ALA A 376 -4.31 -31.30 11.15
CA ALA A 376 -3.31 -32.36 11.10
C ALA A 376 -2.93 -32.82 12.51
N SER A 377 -2.36 -34.02 12.62
CA SER A 377 -1.83 -34.53 13.88
C SER A 377 -0.71 -35.53 13.61
N ASP A 378 0.40 -35.40 14.33
CA ASP A 378 1.49 -36.39 14.35
C ASP A 378 1.17 -37.58 15.28
N ASN A 379 0.07 -37.50 16.02
CA ASN A 379 -0.38 -38.50 16.99
C ASN A 379 -1.76 -39.04 16.61
N GLU A 380 -1.90 -39.61 15.41
CA GLU A 380 -3.16 -40.20 14.96
C GLU A 380 -3.05 -41.68 14.59
N THR A 381 -4.10 -42.44 14.86
CA THR A 381 -4.18 -43.86 14.47
C THR A 381 -4.37 -44.02 12.96
N TYR A 382 -4.04 -45.19 12.40
CA TYR A 382 -4.16 -45.47 10.96
C TYR A 382 -5.59 -45.36 10.38
N PHE A 383 -6.61 -45.25 11.23
CA PHE A 383 -8.02 -45.11 10.86
C PHE A 383 -8.62 -43.75 11.29
N SER A 384 -7.81 -42.87 11.89
CA SER A 384 -8.14 -41.49 12.20
C SER A 384 -8.16 -40.64 10.94
N HIS A 385 -8.94 -39.57 10.97
CA HIS A 385 -8.95 -38.53 9.94
C HIS A 385 -8.95 -37.16 10.64
N ALA A 386 -7.78 -36.68 11.07
CA ALA A 386 -7.67 -35.37 11.72
C ALA A 386 -8.30 -34.26 10.87
N SER A 387 -8.12 -34.27 9.55
CA SER A 387 -8.73 -33.31 8.62
C SER A 387 -10.26 -33.31 8.61
N ALA A 388 -10.91 -34.40 9.02
CA ALA A 388 -12.36 -34.52 9.03
C ALA A 388 -13.04 -33.82 10.22
N ILE A 389 -12.29 -33.35 11.22
CA ILE A 389 -12.88 -32.62 12.36
C ILE A 389 -13.47 -31.25 11.97
N LEU A 390 -13.14 -30.75 10.78
CA LEU A 390 -13.60 -29.47 10.24
C LEU A 390 -14.76 -29.59 9.26
N ASP A 391 -15.18 -30.82 8.88
CA ASP A 391 -16.20 -31.03 7.84
C ASP A 391 -17.65 -30.94 8.36
N HIS A 392 -17.84 -30.91 9.68
CA HIS A 392 -19.13 -30.90 10.39
C HIS A 392 -20.08 -32.05 10.03
N ALA A 393 -19.58 -33.10 9.38
CA ALA A 393 -20.33 -34.30 9.06
C ALA A 393 -20.46 -35.20 10.31
N GLU A 394 -21.53 -35.99 10.36
CA GLU A 394 -21.71 -37.00 11.40
C GLU A 394 -20.56 -38.00 11.37
N LYS A 395 -19.98 -38.26 12.55
CA LYS A 395 -18.84 -39.17 12.71
C LYS A 395 -19.30 -40.57 13.09
N GLU A 396 -18.65 -41.58 12.52
CA GLU A 396 -18.91 -42.98 12.79
C GLU A 396 -17.83 -43.56 13.70
N ALA A 397 -18.24 -44.26 14.76
CA ALA A 397 -17.31 -44.79 15.75
C ALA A 397 -17.01 -46.29 15.54
N TYR A 398 -15.75 -46.67 15.60
CA TYR A 398 -15.35 -48.07 15.75
C TYR A 398 -15.42 -48.52 17.22
N ALA A 399 -15.59 -49.81 17.43
CA ALA A 399 -15.37 -50.44 18.73
C ALA A 399 -13.86 -50.44 19.06
N LEU A 400 -13.50 -49.82 20.19
CA LEU A 400 -12.11 -49.71 20.68
C LEU A 400 -11.94 -50.44 22.02
N PRO A 401 -10.73 -50.93 22.34
CA PRO A 401 -10.47 -51.70 23.56
C PRO A 401 -10.42 -50.85 24.85
N GLY A 402 -10.66 -49.54 24.75
CA GLY A 402 -10.60 -48.62 25.90
C GLY A 402 -11.64 -48.97 26.97
N GLN A 403 -11.32 -48.64 28.22
CA GLN A 403 -12.18 -48.91 29.37
C GLN A 403 -13.56 -48.26 29.17
N ASP A 404 -14.62 -49.07 29.24
CA ASP A 404 -16.03 -48.64 29.08
C ASP A 404 -16.35 -47.92 27.76
N TYR A 405 -15.50 -48.03 26.73
CA TYR A 405 -15.67 -47.32 25.45
C TYR A 405 -16.69 -47.99 24.52
N THR A 406 -16.58 -49.31 24.37
CA THR A 406 -17.44 -50.08 23.47
C THR A 406 -18.75 -50.45 24.17
N GLY A 407 -19.86 -49.91 23.68
CA GLY A 407 -21.20 -50.21 24.18
C GLY A 407 -21.84 -51.43 23.52
N THR A 408 -23.01 -51.84 24.03
CA THR A 408 -23.82 -52.93 23.45
C THR A 408 -24.84 -52.45 22.41
N SER A 409 -24.82 -51.17 22.02
CA SER A 409 -25.70 -50.62 20.98
C SER A 409 -25.15 -50.94 19.60
N GLY A 410 -26.03 -51.11 18.60
CA GLY A 410 -25.64 -51.31 17.20
C GLY A 410 -25.06 -50.07 16.50
N ALA A 411 -24.54 -49.10 17.26
CA ALA A 411 -24.07 -47.80 16.79
C ALA A 411 -22.55 -47.72 16.58
N GLN A 412 -21.80 -48.79 16.90
CA GLN A 412 -20.35 -48.87 16.71
C GLN A 412 -20.01 -50.01 15.73
N TYR A 413 -19.01 -49.78 14.87
CA TYR A 413 -18.57 -50.72 13.85
C TYR A 413 -17.33 -51.50 14.29
N PHE A 414 -17.08 -52.65 13.67
CA PHE A 414 -15.84 -53.39 13.91
C PHE A 414 -14.69 -52.76 13.12
N LEU A 415 -13.59 -52.46 13.82
CA LEU A 415 -12.38 -51.90 13.21
C LEU A 415 -11.80 -52.86 12.16
N PRO A 416 -11.68 -52.45 10.89
CA PRO A 416 -11.04 -53.26 9.86
C PRO A 416 -9.57 -53.51 10.19
N ARG A 417 -9.07 -54.70 9.83
CA ARG A 417 -7.64 -55.01 9.94
C ARG A 417 -6.87 -54.12 8.98
N GLN A 418 -5.77 -53.55 9.44
CA GLN A 418 -4.87 -52.75 8.62
C GLN A 418 -4.40 -53.60 7.41
N THR A 419 -4.71 -53.15 6.20
CA THR A 419 -4.27 -53.80 4.95
C THR A 419 -3.29 -52.90 4.21
N THR A 420 -2.36 -53.50 3.48
CA THR A 420 -1.32 -52.80 2.70
C THR A 420 -1.87 -52.13 1.42
N ASN A 421 -3.15 -52.32 1.11
CA ASN A 421 -3.82 -51.78 -0.09
C ASN A 421 -5.05 -50.95 0.32
N GLY A 422 -4.84 -49.66 0.57
CA GLY A 422 -5.86 -48.59 0.55
C GLY A 422 -7.28 -48.95 1.00
N ALA A 423 -7.44 -49.52 2.20
CA ALA A 423 -8.76 -49.71 2.77
C ALA A 423 -9.42 -48.34 3.03
N THR A 424 -10.66 -48.18 2.58
CA THR A 424 -11.48 -47.02 2.95
C THR A 424 -11.98 -47.22 4.38
N TYR A 425 -11.61 -46.31 5.29
CA TYR A 425 -12.09 -46.29 6.66
C TYR A 425 -13.32 -45.37 6.76
N LEU A 426 -14.15 -45.57 7.79
CA LEU A 426 -15.28 -44.70 8.10
C LEU A 426 -14.81 -43.29 8.51
N ASN A 427 -15.69 -42.30 8.44
CA ASN A 427 -15.39 -40.93 8.87
C ASN A 427 -15.40 -40.85 10.40
N THR A 428 -14.24 -41.03 11.06
CA THR A 428 -14.13 -41.15 12.52
C THR A 428 -13.77 -39.86 13.25
N GLY A 429 -13.50 -38.76 12.53
CA GLY A 429 -12.81 -37.60 13.12
C GLY A 429 -11.38 -37.96 13.59
N TYR A 430 -10.85 -37.20 14.54
CA TYR A 430 -9.52 -37.43 15.12
C TYR A 430 -9.57 -38.50 16.21
N VAL A 431 -8.70 -39.52 16.10
CA VAL A 431 -8.51 -40.56 17.11
C VAL A 431 -7.02 -40.70 17.44
N SER A 432 -6.65 -40.36 18.69
CA SER A 432 -5.26 -40.31 19.12
C SER A 432 -4.56 -41.67 19.07
N GLU A 433 -3.27 -41.69 18.70
CA GLU A 433 -2.43 -42.89 18.83
C GLU A 433 -2.04 -43.14 20.31
N ALA A 434 -1.87 -42.07 21.09
CA ALA A 434 -1.66 -42.15 22.52
C ALA A 434 -2.92 -42.66 23.25
N VAL A 435 -2.71 -43.42 24.32
CA VAL A 435 -3.75 -43.93 25.21
C VAL A 435 -3.45 -43.40 26.60
N ALA A 436 -4.45 -42.85 27.28
CA ALA A 436 -4.30 -42.37 28.64
C ALA A 436 -4.04 -43.53 29.61
N GLU A 437 -3.14 -43.33 30.56
CA GLU A 437 -2.85 -44.26 31.64
C GLU A 437 -3.99 -44.28 32.69
N GLU A 438 -3.82 -45.07 33.76
CA GLU A 438 -4.86 -45.25 34.80
C GLU A 438 -5.18 -43.95 35.56
N ASP A 439 -4.23 -43.02 35.64
CA ASP A 439 -4.41 -41.69 36.24
C ASP A 439 -4.97 -40.64 35.26
N GLY A 440 -5.19 -41.03 33.99
CA GLY A 440 -5.66 -40.16 32.92
C GLY A 440 -4.55 -39.35 32.24
N LEU A 441 -3.28 -39.49 32.62
CA LEU A 441 -2.16 -38.83 31.96
C LEU A 441 -1.70 -39.61 30.73
N PHE A 442 -0.97 -38.95 29.83
CA PHE A 442 -0.34 -39.58 28.67
C PHE A 442 1.18 -39.60 28.85
N THR A 443 1.87 -40.61 28.28
CA THR A 443 3.33 -40.60 28.21
C THR A 443 3.83 -39.45 27.34
N ASP A 444 3.17 -39.27 26.19
CA ASP A 444 3.33 -38.12 25.29
C ASP A 444 1.91 -37.60 24.99
N ASN A 445 1.66 -36.32 25.26
CA ASN A 445 0.33 -35.73 25.10
C ASN A 445 -0.07 -35.70 23.62
N PRO A 446 -1.24 -36.26 23.24
CA PRO A 446 -1.72 -36.17 21.87
C PRO A 446 -2.06 -34.73 21.50
N THR A 447 -1.66 -34.33 20.29
CA THR A 447 -1.88 -32.98 19.77
C THR A 447 -2.66 -33.00 18.45
N VAL A 448 -3.50 -32.00 18.24
CA VAL A 448 -4.12 -31.70 16.94
C VAL A 448 -3.74 -30.28 16.57
N GLU A 449 -3.13 -30.10 15.41
CA GLU A 449 -2.75 -28.80 14.87
C GLU A 449 -3.79 -28.34 13.86
N ILE A 450 -4.27 -27.11 14.04
CA ILE A 450 -5.08 -26.39 13.06
C ILE A 450 -4.22 -25.30 12.46
N THR A 451 -4.06 -25.32 11.15
CA THR A 451 -3.36 -24.28 10.38
C THR A 451 -4.37 -23.55 9.51
N THR A 452 -4.29 -22.22 9.49
CA THR A 452 -5.22 -21.38 8.73
C THR A 452 -4.52 -20.71 7.55
N GLU A 453 -5.22 -20.52 6.43
CA GLU A 453 -4.62 -19.86 5.25
C GLU A 453 -4.26 -18.39 5.49
N ALA A 454 -4.94 -17.74 6.45
CA ALA A 454 -4.67 -16.37 6.87
C ALA A 454 -4.89 -16.24 8.38
N ALA A 455 -4.38 -15.16 8.98
CA ALA A 455 -4.53 -14.88 10.40
C ALA A 455 -6.01 -14.86 10.80
N TYR A 456 -6.38 -15.67 11.78
CA TYR A 456 -7.75 -15.81 12.25
C TYR A 456 -7.88 -15.40 13.70
N LYS A 457 -8.99 -14.75 14.05
CA LYS A 457 -9.36 -14.42 15.42
C LYS A 457 -10.74 -15.00 15.72
N CYS A 458 -10.85 -15.78 16.80
CA CYS A 458 -12.13 -16.34 17.24
C CYS A 458 -12.43 -15.98 18.70
N PHE A 459 -13.72 -15.74 19.00
CA PHE A 459 -14.21 -15.39 20.34
C PHE A 459 -14.78 -16.59 21.10
N GLY A 460 -14.36 -17.78 20.68
CA GLY A 460 -14.75 -19.05 21.25
C GLY A 460 -14.83 -20.14 20.18
N LEU A 461 -14.88 -21.37 20.66
CA LEU A 461 -15.01 -22.55 19.81
C LEU A 461 -15.81 -23.62 20.53
N THR A 462 -16.43 -24.51 19.76
CA THR A 462 -17.12 -25.69 20.28
C THR A 462 -16.32 -26.93 19.94
N LEU A 463 -16.07 -27.76 20.95
CA LEU A 463 -15.50 -29.09 20.78
C LEU A 463 -16.61 -30.13 20.93
N GLU A 464 -16.71 -31.03 19.95
CA GLU A 464 -17.58 -32.20 20.00
C GLU A 464 -16.71 -33.45 20.03
N PHE A 465 -16.87 -34.22 21.09
CA PHE A 465 -16.12 -35.45 21.33
C PHE A 465 -17.01 -36.68 21.15
N GLY A 466 -16.36 -37.78 20.80
CA GLY A 466 -16.94 -39.11 20.87
C GLY A 466 -17.16 -39.57 22.32
N ARG A 467 -17.34 -40.88 22.52
CA ARG A 467 -17.46 -41.46 23.87
C ARG A 467 -16.13 -41.34 24.62
N ASN A 468 -16.21 -41.25 25.96
CA ASN A 468 -15.06 -41.15 26.86
C ASN A 468 -14.12 -39.98 26.51
N TRP A 469 -14.71 -38.78 26.46
CA TRP A 469 -14.01 -37.52 26.17
C TRP A 469 -12.90 -37.22 27.19
N PRO A 470 -11.86 -36.45 26.78
CA PRO A 470 -10.78 -36.05 27.68
C PRO A 470 -11.28 -35.11 28.79
N ASP A 471 -10.49 -34.94 29.84
CA ASP A 471 -10.78 -34.02 30.96
C ASP A 471 -10.21 -32.62 30.71
N THR A 472 -8.99 -32.54 30.15
CA THR A 472 -8.28 -31.26 29.98
C THR A 472 -7.65 -31.14 28.59
N VAL A 473 -7.81 -29.95 27.99
CA VAL A 473 -7.12 -29.53 26.76
C VAL A 473 -6.41 -28.20 27.00
N ILE A 474 -5.26 -28.01 26.37
CA ILE A 474 -4.48 -26.78 26.34
C ILE A 474 -4.43 -26.30 24.90
N PHE A 475 -4.78 -25.03 24.67
CA PHE A 475 -4.69 -24.38 23.37
C PHE A 475 -3.42 -23.56 23.32
N HIS A 476 -2.56 -23.83 22.34
CA HIS A 476 -1.37 -23.04 22.07
C HIS A 476 -1.59 -22.25 20.77
N ALA A 477 -1.76 -20.94 20.90
CA ALA A 477 -1.97 -20.04 19.77
C ALA A 477 -0.63 -19.45 19.31
N TYR A 478 -0.37 -19.54 18.01
CA TYR A 478 0.82 -18.97 17.37
C TYR A 478 0.43 -18.06 16.22
N TYR A 479 1.20 -17.00 16.04
CA TYR A 479 1.08 -16.11 14.89
C TYR A 479 2.45 -15.84 14.30
N ASN A 480 2.65 -16.16 13.03
CA ASN A 480 3.92 -16.02 12.32
C ASN A 480 5.09 -16.66 13.11
N ASN A 481 4.84 -17.87 13.65
CA ASN A 481 5.73 -18.63 14.53
C ASN A 481 6.02 -18.03 15.92
N ALA A 482 5.46 -16.88 16.27
CA ALA A 482 5.54 -16.33 17.63
C ALA A 482 4.42 -16.93 18.50
N ALA A 483 4.76 -17.38 19.71
CA ALA A 483 3.77 -17.83 20.68
C ALA A 483 2.98 -16.64 21.21
N MET A 484 1.65 -16.70 21.07
CA MET A 484 0.74 -15.62 21.44
C MET A 484 0.10 -15.88 22.80
N GLU A 485 -0.42 -17.10 23.03
CA GLU A 485 -1.10 -17.47 24.26
C GLU A 485 -1.13 -18.99 24.45
N ASP A 486 -1.07 -19.42 25.72
CA ASP A 486 -1.42 -20.77 26.17
C ASP A 486 -2.69 -20.71 27.05
N TYR A 487 -3.78 -21.35 26.62
CA TYR A 487 -5.06 -21.34 27.32
C TYR A 487 -5.50 -22.74 27.73
N THR A 488 -5.63 -22.99 29.04
CA THR A 488 -5.98 -24.31 29.60
C THR A 488 -7.46 -24.41 29.94
N VAL A 489 -8.13 -25.46 29.46
CA VAL A 489 -9.54 -25.76 29.72
C VAL A 489 -9.70 -27.14 30.39
N PRO A 490 -9.94 -27.19 31.71
CA PRO A 490 -10.29 -28.42 32.42
C PRO A 490 -11.81 -28.67 32.45
N GLY A 491 -12.22 -29.90 32.77
CA GLY A 491 -13.61 -30.26 33.02
C GLY A 491 -14.47 -30.35 31.75
N LEU A 492 -13.88 -30.83 30.65
CA LEU A 492 -14.56 -30.97 29.37
C LEU A 492 -15.78 -31.91 29.47
N THR A 493 -16.77 -31.63 28.63
CA THR A 493 -17.97 -32.45 28.41
C THR A 493 -18.01 -32.94 26.96
N GLN A 494 -18.89 -33.89 26.65
CA GLN A 494 -19.00 -34.44 25.29
C GLN A 494 -19.16 -33.36 24.21
N THR A 495 -20.01 -32.37 24.47
CA THR A 495 -20.05 -31.12 23.72
C THR A 495 -19.67 -30.02 24.69
N TYR A 496 -18.59 -29.30 24.42
CA TYR A 496 -18.07 -28.24 25.28
C TYR A 496 -17.89 -26.95 24.49
N VAL A 497 -18.42 -25.84 25.03
CA VAL A 497 -18.26 -24.51 24.44
C VAL A 497 -17.17 -23.78 25.21
N VAL A 498 -16.08 -23.49 24.52
CA VAL A 498 -14.99 -22.65 25.03
C VAL A 498 -15.36 -21.20 24.75
N SER A 499 -15.69 -20.44 25.80
CA SER A 499 -15.96 -19.00 25.72
C SER A 499 -14.70 -18.23 26.11
N HIS A 500 -13.74 -18.17 25.19
CA HIS A 500 -12.47 -17.46 25.35
C HIS A 500 -12.15 -16.67 24.09
N GLU A 501 -11.66 -15.44 24.26
CA GLU A 501 -11.16 -14.62 23.16
C GLU A 501 -9.71 -15.00 22.88
N PHE A 502 -9.51 -15.83 21.85
CA PHE A 502 -8.17 -16.18 21.43
C PHE A 502 -7.50 -14.96 20.75
N PRO A 503 -6.18 -14.75 20.95
CA PRO A 503 -5.43 -13.81 20.14
C PRO A 503 -5.48 -14.22 18.66
N GLU A 504 -5.07 -13.33 17.78
CA GLU A 504 -4.89 -13.70 16.37
C GLU A 504 -3.86 -14.82 16.24
N PHE A 505 -4.19 -15.84 15.43
CA PHE A 505 -3.33 -16.98 15.15
C PHE A 505 -3.40 -17.40 13.68
N ASP A 506 -2.29 -17.92 13.15
CA ASP A 506 -2.24 -18.70 11.90
C ASP A 506 -2.08 -20.21 12.17
N ARG A 507 -1.79 -20.56 13.44
CA ARG A 507 -1.62 -21.94 13.90
C ARG A 507 -2.10 -22.09 15.33
N LEU A 508 -3.03 -23.03 15.55
CA LEU A 508 -3.60 -23.37 16.86
C LEU A 508 -3.35 -24.84 17.16
N VAL A 509 -2.62 -25.15 18.23
CA VAL A 509 -2.37 -26.53 18.66
C VAL A 509 -3.24 -26.85 19.86
N LEU A 510 -4.06 -27.89 19.74
CA LEU A 510 -4.82 -28.49 20.82
C LEU A 510 -3.98 -29.62 21.44
N GLU A 511 -3.44 -29.40 22.63
CA GLU A 511 -2.73 -30.41 23.41
C GLU A 511 -3.65 -31.02 24.47
N PHE A 512 -3.93 -32.31 24.39
CA PHE A 512 -4.74 -33.00 25.38
C PHE A 512 -3.86 -33.51 26.52
N SER A 513 -3.84 -32.78 27.63
CA SER A 513 -2.98 -33.10 28.78
C SER A 513 -3.54 -34.14 29.74
N LYS A 514 -4.87 -34.36 29.71
CA LYS A 514 -5.53 -35.37 30.56
C LYS A 514 -6.75 -35.98 29.89
N GLY A 515 -6.71 -37.30 29.69
CA GLY A 515 -7.76 -38.10 29.07
C GLY A 515 -8.67 -38.82 30.07
N CYS A 516 -9.66 -39.52 29.53
CA CYS A 516 -10.40 -40.53 30.29
C CYS A 516 -9.47 -41.75 30.53
N PRO A 517 -9.37 -42.30 31.76
CA PRO A 517 -8.44 -43.39 32.05
C PRO A 517 -8.56 -44.57 31.08
N ASN A 518 -7.42 -45.10 30.63
CA ASN A 518 -7.35 -46.24 29.70
C ASN A 518 -8.09 -46.03 28.35
N ASN A 519 -8.27 -44.79 27.92
CA ASN A 519 -8.95 -44.44 26.67
C ASN A 519 -8.09 -43.57 25.75
N ARG A 520 -8.43 -43.57 24.46
CA ARG A 520 -7.89 -42.65 23.45
C ARG A 520 -8.72 -41.36 23.44
N VAL A 521 -8.15 -40.27 22.97
CA VAL A 521 -8.90 -39.04 22.67
C VAL A 521 -9.63 -39.23 21.34
N VAL A 522 -10.93 -38.93 21.33
CA VAL A 522 -11.76 -38.97 20.13
C VAL A 522 -12.46 -37.62 19.96
N LEU A 523 -11.97 -36.81 19.04
CA LEU A 523 -12.54 -35.51 18.69
C LEU A 523 -13.29 -35.64 17.37
N ASP A 524 -14.62 -35.50 17.43
CA ASP A 524 -15.50 -35.67 16.27
C ASP A 524 -15.53 -34.41 15.42
N ASN A 525 -15.74 -33.23 16.03
CA ASN A 525 -15.75 -31.94 15.36
C ASN A 525 -15.14 -30.83 16.22
N ILE A 526 -14.54 -29.85 15.54
CA ILE A 526 -14.27 -28.52 16.09
C ILE A 526 -15.06 -27.48 15.28
N ILE A 527 -15.70 -26.56 15.99
CA ILE A 527 -16.52 -25.51 15.37
C ILE A 527 -16.03 -24.17 15.89
N PHE A 528 -15.44 -23.37 15.01
CA PHE A 528 -15.07 -21.99 15.32
C PHE A 528 -16.32 -21.11 15.29
N GLY A 529 -16.48 -20.28 16.32
CA GLY A 529 -17.57 -19.31 16.41
C GLY A 529 -17.09 -17.90 16.09
N ASP A 530 -17.91 -17.18 15.33
CA ASP A 530 -17.78 -15.73 15.11
C ASP A 530 -18.89 -14.98 15.87
N SER A 531 -18.75 -13.71 16.25
CA SER A 531 -17.59 -12.82 16.45
C SER A 531 -18.19 -11.52 16.98
N THR A 532 -18.05 -11.25 18.28
CA THR A 532 -18.42 -10.04 19.07
C THR A 532 -19.15 -10.42 20.36
N ASP A 533 -18.81 -9.80 21.48
CA ASP A 533 -19.59 -9.87 22.74
C ASP A 533 -20.69 -8.80 22.80
N TYR A 534 -20.81 -7.98 21.74
CA TYR A 534 -21.66 -6.81 21.71
C TYR A 534 -23.03 -7.11 21.10
N VAL A 535 -24.07 -6.78 21.86
CA VAL A 535 -25.47 -7.00 21.49
C VAL A 535 -26.18 -5.65 21.44
N LEU A 536 -26.95 -5.43 20.37
CA LEU A 536 -27.80 -4.26 20.18
C LEU A 536 -29.24 -4.64 20.52
N GLU A 537 -29.66 -4.31 21.75
CA GLU A 537 -30.97 -4.69 22.31
C GLU A 537 -31.95 -3.51 22.34
N TYR A 538 -33.24 -3.83 22.27
CA TYR A 538 -34.32 -2.86 22.39
C TYR A 538 -34.38 -2.29 23.82
N GLY A 539 -34.31 -0.97 23.93
CA GLY A 539 -34.48 -0.28 25.22
C GLY A 539 -33.24 -0.29 26.12
N VAL A 540 -32.14 -0.87 25.64
CA VAL A 540 -30.80 -0.77 26.25
C VAL A 540 -29.94 0.13 25.35
N GLU A 541 -29.36 -0.41 24.27
CA GLU A 541 -28.50 0.34 23.34
C GLU A 541 -29.31 1.09 22.27
N LEU A 542 -30.36 0.46 21.72
CA LEU A 542 -31.17 1.02 20.64
C LEU A 542 -32.09 2.14 21.15
N THR A 543 -32.03 3.30 20.49
CA THR A 543 -32.89 4.46 20.80
C THR A 543 -34.14 4.52 19.94
N LYS A 544 -34.12 3.86 18.77
CA LYS A 544 -35.26 3.71 17.86
C LYS A 544 -35.34 2.28 17.36
N THR A 545 -36.51 1.90 16.84
CA THR A 545 -36.69 0.61 16.19
C THR A 545 -35.85 0.53 14.90
N PRO A 546 -35.07 -0.54 14.69
CA PRO A 546 -34.34 -0.82 13.45
C PRO A 546 -35.24 -0.71 12.21
N LYS A 547 -34.72 -0.10 11.15
CA LYS A 547 -35.38 -0.09 9.84
C LYS A 547 -34.65 -1.05 8.91
N GLY A 548 -35.32 -2.14 8.54
CA GLY A 548 -34.80 -3.11 7.59
C GLY A 548 -35.14 -2.74 6.15
N THR A 549 -34.15 -2.77 5.27
CA THR A 549 -34.28 -2.60 3.81
C THR A 549 -33.95 -3.91 3.10
N GLN A 550 -34.75 -4.26 2.08
CA GLN A 550 -34.45 -5.40 1.22
C GLN A 550 -33.78 -4.89 -0.06
N LEU A 551 -32.54 -5.33 -0.28
CA LEU A 551 -31.76 -5.00 -1.46
C LEU A 551 -32.17 -5.88 -2.65
N THR A 552 -31.79 -5.46 -3.86
CA THR A 552 -31.93 -6.31 -5.05
C THR A 552 -31.10 -7.57 -4.85
N LYS A 553 -31.74 -8.74 -5.00
CA LYS A 553 -31.02 -10.01 -4.92
C LYS A 553 -30.05 -10.16 -6.07
N VAL A 554 -28.86 -10.68 -5.80
CA VAL A 554 -27.92 -11.13 -6.83
C VAL A 554 -28.18 -12.61 -7.09
N ARG A 555 -28.49 -12.95 -8.34
CA ARG A 555 -28.67 -14.35 -8.80
C ARG A 555 -27.33 -15.02 -9.00
N GLU A 556 -26.43 -14.33 -9.68
CA GLU A 556 -25.16 -14.85 -10.17
C GLU A 556 -24.10 -13.77 -10.10
N LEU A 557 -22.94 -14.11 -9.54
CA LEU A 557 -21.74 -13.28 -9.54
C LEU A 557 -20.77 -13.83 -10.59
N GLN A 558 -20.25 -12.96 -11.46
CA GLN A 558 -19.25 -13.31 -12.46
C GLN A 558 -17.94 -12.55 -12.19
N VAL A 559 -16.91 -13.25 -11.73
CA VAL A 559 -15.57 -12.68 -11.59
C VAL A 559 -14.87 -12.74 -12.95
N VAL A 560 -14.50 -11.58 -13.47
CA VAL A 560 -13.76 -11.41 -14.72
C VAL A 560 -12.28 -11.57 -14.43
N ARG A 561 -11.64 -12.48 -15.17
CA ARG A 561 -10.18 -12.64 -15.17
C ARG A 561 -9.61 -11.83 -16.30
N THR A 562 -8.52 -11.12 -16.09
CA THR A 562 -7.78 -10.45 -17.17
C THR A 562 -6.52 -11.26 -17.47
N ILE A 563 -6.31 -11.64 -18.73
CA ILE A 563 -5.13 -12.40 -19.16
C ILE A 563 -4.42 -11.61 -20.26
N TYR A 564 -3.13 -11.32 -20.03
CA TYR A 564 -2.26 -10.61 -20.97
C TYR A 564 -1.52 -11.61 -21.85
N ASN A 565 -1.67 -11.46 -23.18
CA ASN A 565 -1.03 -12.30 -24.18
C ASN A 565 -0.05 -11.48 -25.02
N LEU A 566 1.01 -12.14 -25.50
CA LEU A 566 1.97 -11.53 -26.43
C LEU A 566 1.33 -11.33 -27.80
N SER A 567 1.40 -10.12 -28.32
CA SER A 567 0.98 -9.80 -29.69
C SER A 567 1.88 -10.45 -30.76
N THR A 568 1.27 -10.91 -31.85
CA THR A 568 1.96 -11.37 -33.07
C THR A 568 2.31 -10.22 -34.02
N GLU A 569 1.85 -9.00 -33.73
CA GLU A 569 2.17 -7.81 -34.52
C GLU A 569 3.64 -7.37 -34.32
N ASP A 570 4.17 -6.71 -35.34
CA ASP A 570 5.49 -6.09 -35.26
C ASP A 570 5.51 -4.92 -34.26
N ALA A 571 6.71 -4.57 -33.77
CA ALA A 571 6.87 -3.43 -32.88
C ALA A 571 6.39 -2.14 -33.56
N LYS A 572 5.62 -1.35 -32.82
CA LYS A 572 5.10 -0.06 -33.28
C LYS A 572 5.69 1.08 -32.46
N GLU A 573 5.54 2.29 -33.00
CA GLU A 573 5.83 3.51 -32.25
C GLU A 573 4.80 3.68 -31.13
N LEU A 574 5.29 3.76 -29.89
CA LEU A 574 4.47 3.97 -28.69
C LEU A 574 4.44 5.44 -28.30
N ALA A 575 5.58 6.13 -28.43
CA ALA A 575 5.71 7.55 -28.13
C ALA A 575 6.80 8.21 -28.98
N ARG A 576 6.62 9.51 -29.25
CA ARG A 576 7.57 10.37 -29.95
C ARG A 576 7.42 11.80 -29.44
N GLU A 577 8.46 12.34 -28.83
CA GLU A 577 8.46 13.71 -28.29
C GLU A 577 9.80 14.40 -28.50
N THR A 578 9.76 15.73 -28.57
CA THR A 578 10.96 16.57 -28.59
C THR A 578 11.26 17.07 -27.18
N ILE A 579 12.36 16.62 -26.60
CA ILE A 579 12.78 16.93 -25.22
C ILE A 579 13.99 17.87 -25.22
N SER A 580 14.12 18.69 -24.18
CA SER A 580 15.28 19.59 -24.02
C SER A 580 16.32 18.94 -23.13
N VAL A 581 17.45 18.53 -23.70
CA VAL A 581 18.50 17.79 -22.97
C VAL A 581 19.62 18.71 -22.51
N THR A 582 19.98 18.65 -21.23
CA THR A 582 21.15 19.33 -20.67
C THR A 582 22.06 18.34 -19.92
N ALA A 583 23.29 18.74 -19.60
CA ALA A 583 24.21 17.86 -18.85
C ALA A 583 23.75 17.56 -17.40
N LEU A 584 22.85 18.38 -16.84
CA LEU A 584 22.27 18.19 -15.51
C LEU A 584 20.91 17.48 -15.55
N ASP A 585 20.26 17.46 -16.72
CA ASP A 585 18.93 16.92 -16.93
C ASP A 585 18.90 16.19 -18.28
N ASN A 586 19.33 14.93 -18.23
CA ASN A 586 19.51 14.06 -19.39
C ASN A 586 18.61 12.81 -19.35
N ARG A 587 17.66 12.75 -18.41
CA ARG A 587 16.70 11.67 -18.26
C ARG A 587 15.29 12.17 -18.52
N TYR A 588 14.51 11.39 -19.24
CA TYR A 588 13.12 11.72 -19.53
C TYR A 588 12.25 10.48 -19.50
N THR A 589 11.05 10.59 -18.96
CA THR A 589 10.10 9.46 -18.83
C THR A 589 8.95 9.61 -19.80
N PHE A 590 8.80 8.64 -20.69
CA PHE A 590 7.66 8.48 -21.59
C PHE A 590 6.60 7.61 -20.93
N TYR A 591 5.33 8.01 -21.03
CA TYR A 591 4.19 7.24 -20.50
C TYR A 591 3.33 6.67 -21.64
N PHE A 592 2.82 5.46 -21.44
CA PHE A 592 1.99 4.73 -22.40
C PHE A 592 0.58 4.54 -21.84
N SER A 593 -0.43 4.64 -22.71
CA SER A 593 -1.82 4.36 -22.35
C SER A 593 -2.11 2.87 -22.27
N ASN A 594 -1.47 2.07 -23.12
CA ASN A 594 -1.63 0.62 -23.18
C ASN A 594 -0.39 -0.08 -22.61
N PRO A 595 -0.58 -1.16 -21.83
CA PRO A 595 0.53 -1.94 -21.30
C PRO A 595 1.32 -2.55 -22.46
N SER A 596 2.63 -2.31 -22.44
CA SER A 596 3.55 -2.61 -23.53
C SER A 596 4.79 -3.37 -23.05
N TYR A 597 5.48 -4.03 -23.96
CA TYR A 597 6.69 -4.82 -23.71
C TYR A 597 7.65 -4.77 -24.91
N ASP A 598 8.85 -5.36 -24.75
CA ASP A 598 9.94 -5.30 -25.75
C ASP A 598 10.30 -3.85 -26.14
N LEU A 599 10.36 -2.97 -25.13
CA LEU A 599 10.57 -1.54 -25.30
C LEU A 599 11.98 -1.24 -25.83
N LYS A 600 12.05 -0.39 -26.84
CA LYS A 600 13.30 0.09 -27.46
C LYS A 600 13.20 1.59 -27.71
N THR A 601 14.31 2.29 -27.56
CA THR A 601 14.39 3.73 -27.81
C THR A 601 15.48 4.08 -28.82
N TYR A 602 15.27 5.18 -29.54
CA TYR A 602 16.29 5.80 -30.35
C TYR A 602 15.98 7.28 -30.61
N VAL A 603 17.03 8.04 -30.91
CA VAL A 603 16.92 9.40 -31.45
C VAL A 603 16.90 9.31 -32.97
N PRO A 604 15.80 9.68 -33.67
CA PRO A 604 15.79 9.70 -35.12
C PRO A 604 16.73 10.79 -35.67
N VAL A 605 17.58 10.41 -36.59
CA VAL A 605 18.34 11.30 -37.46
C VAL A 605 17.84 11.12 -38.88
N TYR A 606 17.37 12.20 -39.48
CA TYR A 606 16.87 12.19 -40.85
C TYR A 606 18.04 12.42 -41.80
N VAL A 607 18.38 11.37 -42.53
CA VAL A 607 19.39 11.42 -43.59
C VAL A 607 18.69 11.41 -44.93
N GLU A 608 19.15 12.27 -45.83
CA GLU A 608 18.80 12.19 -47.23
C GLU A 608 19.85 11.36 -47.96
N ALA A 609 19.40 10.40 -48.74
CA ALA A 609 20.26 9.67 -49.64
C ALA A 609 19.63 9.58 -51.02
N THR A 610 20.45 9.78 -52.04
CA THR A 610 20.05 9.60 -53.43
C THR A 610 20.68 8.31 -53.92
N ASN A 611 19.89 7.43 -54.53
CA ASN A 611 20.48 6.34 -55.29
C ASN A 611 21.21 6.94 -56.49
N MET A 612 22.53 6.77 -56.48
CA MET A 612 23.39 7.38 -57.48
C MET A 612 23.37 6.60 -58.81
N VAL A 613 22.74 5.42 -58.84
CA VAL A 613 22.59 4.60 -60.05
C VAL A 613 21.12 4.59 -60.50
N GLN A 614 20.75 5.35 -61.53
CA GLN A 614 19.40 5.30 -62.10
C GLN A 614 19.21 4.01 -62.91
N ASN A 615 18.26 3.14 -62.56
CA ASN A 615 17.91 1.94 -63.34
C ASN A 615 16.44 1.96 -63.82
N GLY A 616 16.21 1.55 -65.06
CA GLY A 616 14.88 1.34 -65.65
C GLY A 616 14.36 -0.09 -65.40
N SER A 617 13.04 -0.29 -65.38
CA SER A 617 12.40 -1.60 -65.19
C SER A 617 12.79 -2.62 -66.28
N PHE A 618 12.87 -3.90 -65.89
CA PHE A 618 13.17 -5.05 -66.75
C PHE A 618 12.13 -5.34 -67.85
N ASP A 619 10.95 -4.70 -67.84
CA ASP A 619 9.85 -5.04 -68.77
C ASP A 619 10.14 -4.77 -70.25
N THR A 620 11.20 -4.01 -70.57
CA THR A 620 11.48 -3.55 -71.95
C THR A 620 12.77 -4.08 -72.57
N GLY A 621 13.53 -4.95 -71.88
CA GLY A 621 14.71 -5.60 -72.48
C GLY A 621 15.88 -4.67 -72.82
N VAL A 622 15.93 -3.46 -72.23
CA VAL A 622 17.11 -2.59 -72.25
C VAL A 622 17.75 -2.65 -70.86
N THR A 623 18.99 -3.14 -70.78
CA THR A 623 19.74 -3.36 -69.53
C THR A 623 20.20 -2.04 -68.91
N GLY A 624 19.76 -1.69 -67.70
CA GLY A 624 20.31 -0.56 -66.92
C GLY A 624 21.28 -0.99 -65.82
N TRP A 625 22.04 -2.06 -66.08
CA TRP A 625 23.24 -2.41 -65.31
C TRP A 625 24.43 -1.68 -65.93
N ILE A 626 25.28 -1.04 -65.12
CA ILE A 626 26.58 -0.56 -65.60
C ILE A 626 27.50 -1.78 -65.69
N ASN A 627 27.43 -2.51 -66.81
CA ASN A 627 28.48 -3.46 -67.18
C ASN A 627 29.66 -2.63 -67.69
N ALA A 628 30.81 -2.71 -67.05
CA ALA A 628 32.01 -2.01 -67.48
C ALA A 628 32.96 -3.01 -68.12
N GLN A 629 32.76 -3.24 -69.43
CA GLN A 629 33.56 -4.18 -70.22
C GLN A 629 34.27 -3.41 -71.34
N TYR A 630 35.55 -3.71 -71.58
CA TYR A 630 36.27 -3.20 -72.76
C TYR A 630 35.92 -4.04 -74.00
N ASP A 631 35.12 -3.49 -74.92
CA ASP A 631 34.85 -4.10 -76.24
C ASP A 631 35.16 -3.08 -77.35
N ALA A 632 36.29 -3.26 -78.05
CA ALA A 632 36.70 -2.37 -79.15
C ALA A 632 35.78 -2.43 -80.39
N ALA A 633 34.81 -3.37 -80.44
CA ALA A 633 33.93 -3.57 -81.59
C ALA A 633 32.49 -3.06 -81.38
N ARG A 634 32.05 -2.80 -80.14
CA ARG A 634 30.66 -2.39 -79.85
C ARG A 634 30.62 -0.99 -79.24
N LYS A 635 30.01 -0.04 -79.97
CA LYS A 635 29.76 1.33 -79.51
C LYS A 635 28.75 1.35 -78.35
N CYS A 636 29.21 1.07 -77.14
CA CYS A 636 28.57 1.47 -75.89
C CYS A 636 29.31 2.69 -75.34
N THR A 637 28.57 3.70 -74.89
CA THR A 637 29.10 5.03 -74.58
C THR A 637 29.94 4.99 -73.29
N TYR A 638 31.27 4.98 -73.42
CA TYR A 638 32.20 5.27 -72.32
C TYR A 638 32.97 6.55 -72.62
N VAL A 639 33.26 7.35 -71.59
CA VAL A 639 34.36 8.32 -71.66
C VAL A 639 35.60 7.59 -71.15
N VAL A 640 36.34 6.98 -72.08
CA VAL A 640 37.65 6.38 -71.82
C VAL A 640 38.65 7.51 -71.60
N SER A 641 39.35 7.53 -70.46
CA SER A 641 40.51 8.44 -70.29
C SER A 641 41.65 7.98 -71.19
N GLU A 642 42.54 8.89 -71.61
CA GLU A 642 43.62 8.65 -72.59
C GLU A 642 44.54 7.44 -72.25
N ASP A 643 44.50 6.95 -71.02
CA ASP A 643 45.31 5.84 -70.49
C ASP A 643 44.71 4.43 -70.66
N GLY A 644 43.54 4.27 -71.30
CA GLY A 644 42.98 2.94 -71.65
C GLY A 644 42.12 2.24 -70.58
N ASN A 645 41.69 2.96 -69.54
CA ASN A 645 40.79 2.46 -68.49
C ASN A 645 39.32 2.86 -68.76
N ALA A 646 38.36 1.97 -68.46
CA ALA A 646 36.94 2.31 -68.55
C ALA A 646 36.52 3.09 -67.30
N VAL A 647 36.28 4.39 -67.46
CA VAL A 647 35.79 5.28 -66.41
C VAL A 647 34.36 5.69 -66.76
N HIS A 648 33.42 5.44 -65.86
CA HIS A 648 32.05 5.92 -66.01
C HIS A 648 31.73 6.91 -64.90
N ILE A 649 31.41 8.16 -65.26
CA ILE A 649 30.87 9.12 -64.29
C ILE A 649 29.42 8.72 -64.05
N VAL A 650 29.15 8.30 -62.82
CA VAL A 650 27.84 7.86 -62.35
C VAL A 650 26.96 9.07 -62.07
N GLN A 651 27.49 10.01 -61.29
CA GLN A 651 26.81 11.24 -60.92
C GLN A 651 27.84 12.22 -60.36
N THR A 652 27.58 13.52 -60.52
CA THR A 652 28.31 14.58 -59.83
C THR A 652 27.53 15.00 -58.59
N VAL A 653 28.16 14.98 -57.42
CA VAL A 653 27.58 15.33 -56.11
C VAL A 653 28.32 16.50 -55.50
N GLN A 654 27.62 17.32 -54.71
CA GLN A 654 28.26 18.38 -53.93
C GLN A 654 28.73 17.79 -52.60
N MET A 655 30.03 17.93 -52.29
CA MET A 655 30.59 17.53 -51.00
C MET A 655 31.29 18.71 -50.34
N ILE A 656 31.35 18.71 -49.01
CA ILE A 656 31.83 19.82 -48.17
C ILE A 656 33.12 19.41 -47.47
N SER A 657 34.16 20.24 -47.56
CA SER A 657 35.43 20.08 -46.86
C SER A 657 35.23 19.95 -45.34
N GLY A 658 35.90 18.98 -44.74
CA GLY A 658 35.82 18.65 -43.32
C GLY A 658 34.67 17.70 -42.96
N HIS A 659 33.77 17.38 -43.90
CA HIS A 659 32.69 16.42 -43.65
C HIS A 659 33.14 14.97 -43.88
N LYS A 660 32.63 14.05 -43.07
CA LYS A 660 32.70 12.61 -43.25
C LYS A 660 31.51 12.13 -44.07
N TYR A 661 31.79 11.29 -45.06
CA TYR A 661 30.78 10.68 -45.90
C TYR A 661 30.82 9.16 -45.78
N TYR A 662 29.63 8.55 -45.73
CA TYR A 662 29.45 7.10 -45.83
C TYR A 662 29.02 6.76 -47.25
N LEU A 663 29.80 5.91 -47.92
CA LEU A 663 29.46 5.36 -49.22
C LEU A 663 29.20 3.87 -49.03
N ARG A 664 28.08 3.37 -49.55
CA ARG A 664 27.70 1.95 -49.55
C ARG A 664 27.24 1.55 -50.95
N GLY A 665 27.54 0.34 -51.37
CA GLY A 665 26.96 -0.22 -52.58
C GLY A 665 26.84 -1.73 -52.55
N ASN A 666 25.96 -2.24 -53.42
CA ASN A 666 25.78 -3.67 -53.65
C ASN A 666 26.40 -4.04 -55.00
N PHE A 667 27.34 -4.97 -54.98
CA PHE A 667 28.19 -5.31 -56.10
C PHE A 667 28.23 -6.83 -56.31
N MET A 668 28.22 -7.28 -57.56
CA MET A 668 28.42 -8.69 -57.91
C MET A 668 29.48 -8.78 -59.00
N ARG A 669 30.34 -9.79 -58.93
CA ARG A 669 31.40 -10.02 -59.91
C ARG A 669 31.30 -11.42 -60.50
N GLU A 670 31.52 -11.53 -61.81
CA GLU A 670 31.62 -12.80 -62.50
C GLU A 670 33.03 -12.98 -63.09
N GLU A 671 33.47 -14.23 -63.22
CA GLU A 671 34.72 -14.56 -63.93
C GLU A 671 34.70 -14.04 -65.37
N SER A 672 35.84 -13.49 -65.80
CA SER A 672 35.95 -12.94 -67.15
C SER A 672 36.24 -14.02 -68.21
N PRO A 673 35.68 -13.92 -69.43
CA PRO A 673 35.93 -14.90 -70.48
C PRO A 673 37.32 -14.88 -71.16
N GLY A 674 38.31 -14.08 -70.71
CA GLY A 674 39.57 -13.84 -71.43
C GLY A 674 40.85 -13.90 -70.58
N GLU A 675 42.02 -14.06 -71.23
CA GLU A 675 43.34 -14.17 -70.55
C GLU A 675 43.66 -12.94 -69.69
N TYR A 676 44.07 -13.24 -68.45
CA TYR A 676 44.38 -12.32 -67.36
C TYR A 676 45.62 -11.46 -67.68
N SER A 677 45.47 -10.15 -67.87
CA SER A 677 46.61 -9.22 -67.88
C SER A 677 46.91 -8.78 -66.46
N GLY A 678 48.06 -9.20 -65.90
CA GLY A 678 48.43 -9.07 -64.48
C GLY A 678 48.72 -7.67 -63.93
N ASN A 679 47.86 -6.67 -64.20
CA ASN A 679 47.80 -5.43 -63.44
C ASN A 679 46.53 -5.42 -62.58
N ASP A 680 46.69 -5.75 -61.29
CA ASP A 680 45.63 -5.85 -60.29
C ASP A 680 45.19 -4.51 -59.68
N GLU A 681 45.28 -3.42 -60.43
CA GLU A 681 44.91 -2.10 -59.93
C GLU A 681 43.38 -1.84 -60.06
N CYS A 682 42.64 -2.42 -59.10
CA CYS A 682 41.38 -1.96 -58.50
C CYS A 682 40.14 -1.69 -59.38
N ASP A 683 39.20 -2.64 -59.45
CA ASP A 683 37.78 -2.26 -59.61
C ASP A 683 37.39 -1.50 -58.34
N LEU A 684 36.93 -0.26 -58.47
CA LEU A 684 36.56 0.57 -57.32
C LEU A 684 35.48 1.58 -57.69
N VAL A 685 34.66 1.92 -56.71
CA VAL A 685 33.79 3.10 -56.78
C VAL A 685 34.54 4.22 -56.10
N ARG A 686 34.72 5.36 -56.79
CA ARG A 686 35.57 6.45 -56.35
C ARG A 686 34.95 7.81 -56.63
N ALA A 687 34.75 8.59 -55.57
CA ALA A 687 34.47 10.01 -55.69
C ALA A 687 35.79 10.77 -55.80
N ILE A 688 35.91 11.70 -56.76
CA ILE A 688 37.13 12.51 -56.98
C ILE A 688 36.78 13.98 -57.16
N ALA A 689 37.50 14.85 -56.45
CA ALA A 689 37.61 16.28 -56.75
C ALA A 689 39.03 16.77 -56.45
N ASN A 690 39.56 17.73 -57.22
CA ASN A 690 40.83 18.43 -56.92
C ASN A 690 42.05 17.54 -56.53
N ARG A 691 42.18 16.35 -57.13
CA ARG A 691 43.20 15.30 -56.87
C ARG A 691 43.03 14.52 -55.56
N GLU A 692 41.98 14.80 -54.79
CA GLU A 692 41.54 14.03 -53.64
C GLU A 692 40.64 12.87 -54.07
N SER A 693 40.55 11.80 -53.29
CA SER A 693 39.62 10.72 -53.58
C SER A 693 39.18 9.87 -52.42
N PHE A 694 37.90 9.50 -52.46
CA PHE A 694 37.23 8.62 -51.51
C PHE A 694 36.72 7.36 -52.24
N ASN A 695 37.12 6.17 -51.79
CA ASN A 695 36.96 4.95 -52.59
C ASN A 695 36.39 3.75 -51.80
N ILE A 696 35.52 2.95 -52.43
CA ILE A 696 35.22 1.56 -52.05
C ILE A 696 36.03 0.62 -52.93
N ASN A 697 36.80 -0.28 -52.32
CA ASN A 697 37.67 -1.21 -53.03
C ASN A 697 36.95 -2.54 -53.34
N LEU A 698 36.87 -2.89 -54.62
CA LEU A 698 36.20 -4.10 -55.13
C LEU A 698 37.19 -5.13 -55.70
N ARG A 699 38.43 -5.16 -55.19
CA ARG A 699 39.44 -6.17 -55.52
C ARG A 699 38.93 -7.62 -55.38
N PRO A 700 39.52 -8.60 -56.09
CA PRO A 700 39.13 -10.01 -55.98
C PRO A 700 39.18 -10.56 -54.56
N GLU A 701 40.11 -10.05 -53.76
CA GLU A 701 40.26 -10.37 -52.33
C GLU A 701 39.10 -9.83 -51.47
N THR A 702 38.42 -8.77 -51.90
CA THR A 702 37.30 -8.16 -51.17
C THR A 702 35.94 -8.62 -51.69
N ILE A 703 35.82 -8.91 -52.99
CA ILE A 703 34.63 -9.46 -53.65
C ILE A 703 35.08 -10.53 -54.65
N ALA A 704 34.72 -11.79 -54.37
CA ALA A 704 35.03 -12.93 -55.22
C ALA A 704 34.25 -12.85 -56.55
N PRO A 705 34.81 -13.33 -57.67
CA PRO A 705 34.13 -13.36 -58.96
C PRO A 705 33.23 -14.60 -59.09
N ASP A 706 32.40 -14.88 -58.09
CA ASP A 706 31.58 -16.09 -57.94
C ASP A 706 30.12 -15.92 -58.40
N GLY A 707 29.75 -14.73 -58.88
CA GLY A 707 28.38 -14.38 -59.24
C GLY A 707 27.45 -14.14 -58.04
N VAL A 708 28.00 -13.88 -56.85
CA VAL A 708 27.23 -13.55 -55.64
C VAL A 708 27.24 -12.04 -55.38
N TRP A 709 26.13 -11.52 -54.84
CA TRP A 709 26.04 -10.13 -54.42
C TRP A 709 26.73 -9.90 -53.08
N HIS A 710 27.59 -8.89 -53.03
CA HIS A 710 28.30 -8.44 -51.84
C HIS A 710 28.00 -6.96 -51.58
N THR A 711 27.60 -6.64 -50.35
CA THR A 711 27.55 -5.25 -49.88
C THR A 711 28.96 -4.82 -49.46
N LYS A 712 29.40 -3.65 -49.94
CA LYS A 712 30.62 -2.99 -49.49
C LYS A 712 30.35 -1.54 -49.15
N SER A 713 31.13 -1.03 -48.21
CA SER A 713 31.02 0.33 -47.71
C SER A 713 32.39 0.91 -47.38
N ALA A 714 32.45 2.24 -47.26
CA ALA A 714 33.60 2.99 -46.79
C ALA A 714 33.12 4.28 -46.09
N ILE A 715 33.91 4.78 -45.14
CA ILE A 715 33.77 6.11 -44.56
C ILE A 715 35.08 6.85 -44.75
N ASP A 716 35.02 8.11 -45.19
CA ASP A 716 36.19 8.97 -45.27
C ASP A 716 35.82 10.44 -45.04
N THR A 717 36.79 11.23 -44.58
CA THR A 717 36.67 12.69 -44.45
C THR A 717 37.19 13.33 -45.72
N VAL A 718 36.38 14.18 -46.36
CA VAL A 718 36.84 14.93 -47.53
C VAL A 718 37.45 16.27 -47.14
N GLU A 719 38.51 16.69 -47.82
CA GLU A 719 39.27 17.91 -47.56
C GLU A 719 38.94 19.04 -48.55
N ALA A 720 38.24 18.76 -49.66
CA ALA A 720 37.85 19.75 -50.67
C ALA A 720 36.32 19.94 -50.79
N THR A 721 35.85 21.18 -50.69
CA THR A 721 34.46 21.55 -51.02
C THR A 721 34.29 21.71 -52.52
N GLY A 722 33.21 21.17 -53.09
CA GLY A 722 32.81 21.42 -54.47
C GLY A 722 32.13 20.23 -55.13
N GLU A 723 32.17 20.21 -56.46
CA GLU A 723 31.62 19.12 -57.26
C GLU A 723 32.58 17.92 -57.25
N TRP A 724 32.10 16.78 -56.74
CA TRP A 724 32.79 15.51 -56.75
C TRP A 724 32.15 14.58 -57.77
N ASP A 725 32.95 14.09 -58.71
CA ASP A 725 32.50 13.10 -59.67
C ASP A 725 32.59 11.72 -59.03
N LEU A 726 31.45 11.08 -58.79
CA LEU A 726 31.43 9.66 -58.48
C LEU A 726 31.69 8.87 -59.76
N ARG A 727 32.78 8.14 -59.76
CA ARG A 727 33.27 7.38 -60.91
C ARG A 727 33.40 5.92 -60.55
N ILE A 728 32.96 5.05 -61.45
CA ILE A 728 33.29 3.63 -61.39
C ILE A 728 34.52 3.42 -62.26
N TYR A 729 35.53 2.82 -61.67
CA TYR A 729 36.73 2.37 -62.37
C TYR A 729 36.68 0.87 -62.47
N THR A 730 36.81 0.36 -63.68
CA THR A 730 37.01 -1.07 -63.92
C THR A 730 38.20 -1.28 -64.84
N TYR A 731 39.02 -2.27 -64.51
CA TYR A 731 40.28 -2.52 -65.21
C TYR A 731 40.26 -3.89 -65.90
N GLY A 732 40.55 -3.87 -67.20
CA GLY A 732 40.55 -5.06 -68.05
C GLY A 732 39.14 -5.53 -68.45
N ASN A 733 39.07 -6.70 -69.07
CA ASN A 733 37.79 -7.36 -69.36
C ASN A 733 37.30 -7.95 -68.05
N LYS A 734 36.38 -7.32 -67.32
CA LYS A 734 35.75 -7.88 -66.12
C LYS A 734 34.25 -7.58 -66.15
N ARG A 735 33.45 -8.44 -65.51
CA ARG A 735 32.00 -8.19 -65.35
C ARG A 735 31.74 -7.79 -63.92
N LEU A 736 31.52 -6.49 -63.72
CA LEU A 736 31.06 -5.92 -62.45
C LEU A 736 29.60 -5.51 -62.65
N TYR A 737 28.73 -5.99 -61.76
CA TYR A 737 27.34 -5.62 -61.67
C TYR A 737 27.15 -4.78 -60.42
N ILE A 738 26.35 -3.72 -60.56
CA ILE A 738 26.08 -2.77 -59.48
C ILE A 738 24.58 -2.59 -59.43
N ASP A 739 24.00 -2.90 -58.28
CA ASP A 739 22.57 -2.75 -58.03
C ASP A 739 22.25 -1.36 -57.48
N SER A 740 23.06 -0.88 -56.55
CA SER A 740 22.84 0.38 -55.86
C SER A 740 24.14 1.01 -55.36
N ILE A 741 24.17 2.34 -55.35
CA ILE A 741 25.18 3.13 -54.65
C ILE A 741 24.47 4.20 -53.83
N LEU A 742 24.75 4.21 -52.52
CA LEU A 742 24.22 5.09 -51.50
C LEU A 742 25.35 5.96 -50.96
N LEU A 743 25.17 7.28 -51.00
CA LEU A 743 26.08 8.23 -50.37
C LEU A 743 25.30 9.04 -49.33
N VAL A 744 25.83 9.10 -48.11
CA VAL A 744 25.25 9.83 -46.97
C VAL A 744 26.31 10.77 -46.39
N ASP A 745 25.94 12.04 -46.21
CA ASP A 745 26.76 13.02 -45.48
C ASP A 745 26.56 12.80 -43.96
N LEU A 746 27.50 12.11 -43.32
CA LEU A 746 27.42 11.81 -41.89
C LEU A 746 27.63 13.06 -41.04
N THR A 747 28.51 13.96 -41.46
CA THR A 747 28.78 15.19 -40.70
C THR A 747 27.61 16.15 -40.75
N ALA A 748 26.91 16.25 -41.89
CA ALA A 748 25.68 17.05 -41.96
C ALA A 748 24.57 16.51 -41.05
N ALA A 749 24.50 15.19 -40.88
CA ALA A 749 23.43 14.54 -40.12
C ALA A 749 23.73 14.38 -38.61
N TRP A 750 24.99 14.11 -38.22
CA TRP A 750 25.38 13.91 -36.82
C TRP A 750 26.18 15.07 -36.21
N GLY A 751 26.74 15.96 -37.02
CA GLY A 751 27.62 17.05 -36.60
C GLY A 751 29.08 16.62 -36.46
N ILE A 752 29.99 17.59 -36.60
CA ILE A 752 31.44 17.36 -36.56
C ILE A 752 31.86 16.67 -35.26
N GLY A 753 32.50 15.51 -35.37
CA GLY A 753 33.04 14.75 -34.24
C GLY A 753 32.05 13.77 -33.59
N ASN A 754 30.79 13.77 -34.00
CA ASN A 754 29.74 12.86 -33.51
C ASN A 754 29.33 11.82 -34.57
N GLU A 755 30.06 11.71 -35.67
CA GLU A 755 29.69 10.82 -36.78
C GLU A 755 29.89 9.35 -36.40
N PRO A 756 28.96 8.45 -36.80
CA PRO A 756 29.08 7.02 -36.53
C PRO A 756 30.25 6.38 -37.28
N ASP A 757 30.74 5.26 -36.74
CA ASP A 757 31.74 4.41 -37.40
C ASP A 757 31.11 3.52 -38.49
N ILE A 758 31.97 2.82 -39.23
CA ILE A 758 31.57 2.01 -40.38
C ILE A 758 30.75 0.78 -39.98
N GLU A 759 31.08 0.15 -38.85
CA GLU A 759 30.39 -1.04 -38.36
C GLU A 759 28.93 -0.70 -37.99
N TRP A 760 28.73 0.46 -37.36
CA TRP A 760 27.40 0.96 -37.08
C TRP A 760 26.63 1.33 -38.33
N CYS A 761 27.27 2.05 -39.26
CA CYS A 761 26.61 2.44 -40.51
C CYS A 761 26.15 1.20 -41.29
N ASP A 762 26.98 0.16 -41.36
CA ASP A 762 26.63 -1.08 -42.05
C ASP A 762 25.44 -1.80 -41.40
N LYS A 763 25.32 -1.71 -40.06
CA LYS A 763 24.24 -2.31 -39.27
C LYS A 763 22.91 -1.55 -39.39
N PHE A 764 22.93 -0.22 -39.36
CA PHE A 764 21.72 0.60 -39.23
C PHE A 764 21.34 1.38 -40.50
N ILE A 765 22.29 1.67 -41.39
CA ILE A 765 22.06 2.37 -42.66
C ILE A 765 21.92 1.34 -43.78
N GLY A 766 20.69 0.84 -43.97
CA GLY A 766 20.31 0.03 -45.13
C GLY A 766 20.30 0.84 -46.43
N TYR A 767 19.98 0.18 -47.55
CA TYR A 767 19.74 0.89 -48.80
C TYR A 767 18.36 1.56 -48.81
N PHE A 768 18.30 2.85 -49.15
CA PHE A 768 17.07 3.61 -49.35
C PHE A 768 17.28 4.73 -50.37
N THR A 769 16.20 5.35 -50.84
CA THR A 769 16.23 6.53 -51.70
C THR A 769 15.24 7.56 -51.17
N GLY A 770 15.67 8.81 -51.03
CA GLY A 770 14.94 9.87 -50.35
C GLY A 770 15.40 10.05 -48.90
N ILE A 771 14.49 10.52 -48.04
CA ILE A 771 14.77 10.75 -46.63
C ILE A 771 14.43 9.50 -45.82
N ALA A 772 15.36 9.01 -45.01
CA ALA A 772 15.12 7.93 -44.04
C ALA A 772 15.44 8.40 -42.62
N SER A 773 14.69 7.89 -41.65
CA SER A 773 14.98 8.04 -40.23
C SER A 773 15.90 6.91 -39.77
N ILE A 774 17.04 7.25 -39.21
CA ILE A 774 18.06 6.31 -38.74
C ILE A 774 18.32 6.59 -37.26
N PRO A 775 18.44 5.56 -36.39
CA PRO A 775 18.72 5.78 -34.97
C PRO A 775 20.03 6.55 -34.76
N LYS A 776 20.20 7.25 -33.65
CA LYS A 776 21.47 7.85 -33.22
C LYS A 776 21.92 7.23 -31.91
N TYR A 777 23.23 7.08 -31.77
CA TYR A 777 23.86 6.61 -30.53
C TYR A 777 23.59 7.52 -29.33
N GLY A 778 23.65 6.94 -28.14
CA GLY A 778 23.56 7.68 -26.89
C GLY A 778 22.13 7.91 -26.39
N CYS A 779 21.21 6.99 -26.67
CA CYS A 779 19.87 6.96 -26.09
C CYS A 779 19.56 5.53 -25.63
N GLU A 780 19.39 5.35 -24.32
CA GLU A 780 19.19 4.04 -23.70
C GLU A 780 18.04 4.10 -22.70
N ILE A 781 17.28 3.00 -22.56
CA ILE A 781 16.27 2.88 -21.52
C ILE A 781 16.97 2.47 -20.23
N VAL A 782 16.88 3.30 -19.18
CA VAL A 782 17.51 3.06 -17.87
C VAL A 782 16.53 2.51 -16.84
N ASP A 783 15.24 2.75 -17.03
CA ASP A 783 14.17 2.16 -16.22
C ASP A 783 12.90 2.03 -17.07
N SER A 784 12.08 1.03 -16.80
CA SER A 784 10.81 0.85 -17.50
C SER A 784 9.79 0.01 -16.72
N SER A 785 8.53 0.15 -17.10
CA SER A 785 7.44 -0.73 -16.71
C SER A 785 6.62 -1.11 -17.94
N ALA A 786 5.44 -1.71 -17.75
CA ALA A 786 4.51 -1.88 -18.86
C ALA A 786 3.92 -0.55 -19.35
N TYR A 787 4.00 0.52 -18.55
CA TYR A 787 3.34 1.81 -18.79
C TYR A 787 4.28 3.00 -18.91
N TYR A 788 5.58 2.83 -18.68
CA TYR A 788 6.55 3.89 -18.95
C TYR A 788 7.92 3.36 -19.39
N ALA A 789 8.69 4.25 -20.01
CA ALA A 789 10.12 4.07 -20.23
C ALA A 789 10.86 5.36 -19.87
N THR A 790 11.81 5.28 -18.94
CA THR A 790 12.76 6.35 -18.67
C THR A 790 13.99 6.13 -19.53
N VAL A 791 14.26 7.10 -20.39
CA VAL A 791 15.43 7.11 -21.26
C VAL A 791 16.51 8.02 -20.69
N GLU A 792 17.77 7.65 -20.88
CA GLU A 792 18.92 8.50 -20.61
C GLU A 792 19.65 8.82 -21.92
N LEU A 793 19.95 10.10 -22.11
CA LEU A 793 20.68 10.58 -23.28
C LEU A 793 22.12 10.94 -22.90
N THR A 794 23.07 10.36 -23.62
CA THR A 794 24.51 10.56 -23.39
C THR A 794 25.16 11.17 -24.62
N GLY A 795 25.86 12.28 -24.45
CA GLY A 795 26.54 12.98 -25.55
C GLY A 795 25.61 13.76 -26.49
N ILE A 796 24.36 13.98 -26.09
CA ILE A 796 23.36 14.75 -26.84
C ILE A 796 22.93 15.96 -26.00
N THR A 797 22.89 17.15 -26.61
CA THR A 797 22.49 18.39 -25.94
C THR A 797 21.57 19.22 -26.82
N GLY A 798 20.57 19.86 -26.21
CA GLY A 798 19.59 20.70 -26.89
C GLY A 798 18.29 19.96 -27.22
N PRO A 799 17.37 20.62 -27.98
CA PRO A 799 16.11 20.02 -28.39
C PRO A 799 16.33 18.77 -29.24
N THR A 800 15.89 17.62 -28.75
CA THR A 800 16.14 16.31 -29.35
C THR A 800 14.83 15.55 -29.46
N GLU A 801 14.48 15.11 -30.68
CA GLU A 801 13.38 14.17 -30.89
C GLU A 801 13.82 12.79 -30.38
N VAL A 802 12.98 12.13 -29.59
CA VAL A 802 13.21 10.76 -29.09
C VAL A 802 11.98 9.93 -29.40
N VAL A 803 12.20 8.71 -29.88
CA VAL A 803 11.15 7.74 -30.20
C VAL A 803 11.29 6.54 -29.27
N VAL A 804 10.16 6.08 -28.74
CA VAL A 804 10.05 4.81 -28.02
C VAL A 804 9.12 3.88 -28.80
N THR A 805 9.60 2.66 -29.05
CA THR A 805 8.90 1.61 -29.78
C THR A 805 8.72 0.38 -28.89
N GLY A 806 7.72 -0.45 -29.19
CA GLY A 806 7.48 -1.69 -28.47
C GLY A 806 6.23 -2.40 -29.01
N ARG A 807 5.77 -3.39 -28.26
CA ARG A 807 4.56 -4.17 -28.58
C ARG A 807 3.55 -4.02 -27.46
N GLU A 808 2.27 -3.85 -27.79
CA GLU A 808 1.20 -3.86 -26.79
C GLU A 808 0.76 -5.28 -26.47
N TYR A 809 0.39 -5.53 -25.21
CA TYR A 809 -0.22 -6.80 -24.83
C TYR A 809 -1.67 -6.90 -25.36
N VAL A 810 -2.08 -8.11 -25.74
CA VAL A 810 -3.47 -8.42 -26.10
C VAL A 810 -4.19 -9.01 -24.89
N THR A 811 -5.29 -8.40 -24.46
CA THR A 811 -6.04 -8.85 -23.28
C THR A 811 -7.19 -9.79 -23.66
N THR A 812 -7.43 -10.81 -22.84
CA THR A 812 -8.61 -11.67 -22.91
C THR A 812 -9.29 -11.73 -21.54
N GLN A 813 -10.62 -11.84 -21.53
CA GLN A 813 -11.44 -11.70 -20.31
C GLN A 813 -12.40 -12.88 -20.06
N PRO A 814 -11.88 -14.09 -19.74
CA PRO A 814 -12.74 -15.19 -19.30
C PRO A 814 -13.39 -14.89 -17.94
N LYS A 815 -14.46 -15.62 -17.61
CA LYS A 815 -15.26 -15.40 -16.40
C LYS A 815 -15.40 -16.67 -15.58
N VAL A 816 -15.41 -16.52 -14.25
CA VAL A 816 -15.79 -17.54 -13.28
C VAL A 816 -17.11 -17.14 -12.65
N SER A 817 -18.13 -17.99 -12.75
CA SER A 817 -19.48 -17.72 -12.24
C SER A 817 -19.77 -18.47 -10.94
N ARG A 818 -20.40 -17.80 -9.98
CA ARG A 818 -20.98 -18.41 -8.77
C ARG A 818 -22.47 -18.07 -8.70
N GLN A 819 -23.31 -19.09 -8.61
CA GLN A 819 -24.75 -18.90 -8.39
C GLN A 819 -25.03 -18.65 -6.90
N LEU A 820 -25.62 -17.50 -6.57
CA LEU A 820 -25.90 -17.10 -5.18
C LEU A 820 -27.37 -17.34 -4.80
N ASN A 821 -28.29 -16.99 -5.69
CA ASN A 821 -29.72 -17.12 -5.49
C ASN A 821 -30.43 -17.70 -6.72
N PRO A 822 -31.63 -18.31 -6.58
CA PRO A 822 -32.41 -18.77 -7.72
C PRO A 822 -32.86 -17.64 -8.67
N THR A 823 -33.00 -16.42 -8.15
CA THR A 823 -33.52 -15.23 -8.86
C THR A 823 -32.76 -13.98 -8.41
N GLY A 824 -32.64 -12.98 -9.30
CA GLY A 824 -31.90 -11.74 -9.01
C GLY A 824 -31.18 -11.16 -10.23
N SER A 825 -30.35 -10.14 -10.02
CA SER A 825 -29.44 -9.55 -11.00
C SER A 825 -28.23 -10.45 -11.27
N LEU A 826 -27.57 -10.21 -12.40
CA LEU A 826 -26.25 -10.76 -12.70
C LEU A 826 -25.26 -9.64 -12.41
N GLU A 827 -24.36 -9.87 -11.46
CA GLU A 827 -23.30 -8.92 -11.10
C GLU A 827 -21.98 -9.38 -11.71
N ALA A 828 -21.22 -8.44 -12.27
CA ALA A 828 -19.89 -8.70 -12.81
C ALA A 828 -18.85 -7.98 -11.96
N TRP A 829 -17.87 -8.74 -11.48
CA TRP A 829 -16.76 -8.22 -10.69
C TRP A 829 -15.50 -8.18 -11.55
N ASN A 830 -14.83 -7.04 -11.61
CA ASN A 830 -13.65 -6.85 -12.46
C ASN A 830 -12.48 -6.32 -11.64
N ASN A 831 -11.43 -7.13 -11.52
CA ASN A 831 -10.15 -6.71 -10.97
C ASN A 831 -9.04 -7.13 -11.96
N PRO A 832 -8.29 -6.17 -12.55
CA PRO A 832 -7.30 -6.45 -13.58
C PRO A 832 -6.10 -7.24 -13.08
N LEU A 833 -5.88 -7.38 -11.76
CA LEU A 833 -4.79 -8.20 -11.21
C LEU A 833 -5.12 -9.70 -11.24
N VAL A 834 -6.41 -10.05 -11.32
CA VAL A 834 -6.88 -11.43 -11.24
C VAL A 834 -6.78 -12.09 -12.61
N SER A 835 -5.89 -13.05 -12.74
CA SER A 835 -5.65 -13.81 -13.98
C SER A 835 -5.85 -15.31 -13.81
N ASP A 836 -5.67 -15.84 -12.60
CA ASP A 836 -5.78 -17.26 -12.30
C ASP A 836 -7.24 -17.72 -12.06
N THR A 837 -7.51 -19.01 -12.32
CA THR A 837 -8.87 -19.58 -12.17
C THR A 837 -9.24 -19.82 -10.72
N VAL A 838 -8.31 -20.35 -9.92
CA VAL A 838 -8.51 -20.65 -8.49
C VAL A 838 -8.64 -19.33 -7.73
N HIS A 839 -7.76 -18.38 -8.01
CA HIS A 839 -7.83 -17.04 -7.43
C HIS A 839 -9.18 -16.36 -7.69
N ALA A 840 -9.68 -16.42 -8.93
CA ALA A 840 -11.00 -15.90 -9.28
C ALA A 840 -12.16 -16.64 -8.60
N ALA A 841 -12.03 -17.95 -8.34
CA ALA A 841 -13.03 -18.72 -7.61
C ALA A 841 -13.07 -18.30 -6.13
N ASN A 842 -11.91 -18.17 -5.48
CA ASN A 842 -11.81 -17.72 -4.08
C ASN A 842 -12.41 -16.31 -3.91
N LEU A 843 -12.19 -15.42 -4.88
CA LEU A 843 -12.84 -14.10 -4.92
C LEU A 843 -14.36 -14.20 -5.09
N ALA A 844 -14.84 -15.08 -5.96
CA ALA A 844 -16.27 -15.30 -6.16
C ALA A 844 -16.94 -15.85 -4.88
N ASP A 845 -16.23 -16.68 -4.12
CA ASP A 845 -16.71 -17.18 -2.83
C ASP A 845 -16.79 -16.06 -1.80
N TRP A 846 -15.69 -15.33 -1.59
CA TRP A 846 -15.65 -14.21 -0.63
C TRP A 846 -16.69 -13.12 -0.91
N ILE A 847 -16.71 -12.58 -2.14
CA ILE A 847 -17.65 -11.53 -2.55
C ILE A 847 -19.07 -12.08 -2.58
N GLY A 848 -19.23 -13.33 -3.02
CA GLY A 848 -20.53 -13.97 -3.11
C GLY A 848 -21.18 -14.16 -1.74
N ASP A 849 -20.41 -14.42 -0.68
CA ASP A 849 -20.94 -14.57 0.67
C ASP A 849 -21.48 -13.25 1.22
N TYR A 850 -20.79 -12.14 0.94
CA TYR A 850 -21.30 -10.79 1.20
C TYR A 850 -22.58 -10.49 0.39
N MET A 851 -22.58 -10.79 -0.92
CA MET A 851 -23.70 -10.52 -1.83
C MET A 851 -24.91 -11.44 -1.65
N LYS A 852 -24.74 -12.59 -0.99
CA LYS A 852 -25.81 -13.57 -0.72
C LYS A 852 -26.93 -12.99 0.13
N SER A 853 -26.58 -12.10 1.06
CA SER A 853 -27.52 -11.41 1.92
C SER A 853 -28.22 -10.27 1.17
N ASP A 854 -29.54 -10.22 1.20
CA ASP A 854 -30.33 -9.11 0.64
C ASP A 854 -30.90 -8.17 1.72
N ARG A 855 -30.35 -8.21 2.94
CA ARG A 855 -30.87 -7.49 4.11
C ARG A 855 -29.87 -6.50 4.66
N GLU A 856 -30.33 -5.27 4.78
CA GLU A 856 -29.61 -4.14 5.35
C GLU A 856 -30.46 -3.51 6.46
N TYR A 857 -29.82 -2.95 7.48
CA TYR A 857 -30.47 -2.35 8.63
C TYR A 857 -29.90 -0.96 8.92
N ASP A 858 -30.79 0.02 9.04
CA ASP A 858 -30.49 1.32 9.62
C ASP A 858 -30.85 1.31 11.11
N LEU A 859 -29.89 1.63 11.97
CA LEU A 859 -30.00 1.60 13.42
C LEU A 859 -29.72 3.00 14.00
N SER A 860 -30.45 3.36 15.05
CA SER A 860 -30.13 4.52 15.90
C SER A 860 -29.93 4.04 17.32
N TYR A 861 -28.84 4.46 17.94
CA TYR A 861 -28.41 3.94 19.23
C TYR A 861 -27.76 5.04 20.08
N ARG A 862 -27.41 4.70 21.32
CA ARG A 862 -26.87 5.65 22.32
C ARG A 862 -25.40 6.07 22.08
N GLY A 863 -24.74 5.57 21.04
CA GLY A 863 -23.31 5.83 20.83
C GLY A 863 -22.41 4.95 21.71
N GLU A 864 -21.41 4.34 21.09
CA GLU A 864 -20.37 3.51 21.71
C GLU A 864 -19.05 3.79 20.95
N PRO A 865 -18.08 4.48 21.57
CA PRO A 865 -16.79 4.80 20.94
C PRO A 865 -15.96 3.58 20.53
N ARG A 866 -16.22 2.40 21.11
CA ARG A 866 -15.50 1.16 20.80
C ARG A 866 -15.89 0.53 19.46
N ILE A 867 -17.06 0.87 18.92
CA ILE A 867 -17.55 0.36 17.63
C ILE A 867 -16.94 1.20 16.51
N ASP A 868 -16.38 0.52 15.52
CA ASP A 868 -15.99 1.09 14.23
C ASP A 868 -16.80 0.48 13.08
N ALA A 869 -16.59 0.98 11.87
CA ALA A 869 -17.10 0.27 10.71
C ALA A 869 -16.35 -1.07 10.54
N ASN A 870 -16.98 -2.03 9.87
CA ASN A 870 -16.56 -3.44 9.72
C ASN A 870 -16.69 -4.30 10.99
N ASP A 871 -16.98 -3.71 12.16
CA ASP A 871 -17.31 -4.49 13.35
C ASP A 871 -18.57 -5.32 13.14
N ILE A 872 -18.59 -6.50 13.77
CA ILE A 872 -19.75 -7.38 13.83
C ILE A 872 -20.48 -7.15 15.16
N ALA A 873 -21.81 -7.20 15.14
CA ALA A 873 -22.66 -7.11 16.33
C ALA A 873 -23.84 -8.07 16.22
N PHE A 874 -24.35 -8.53 17.38
CA PHE A 874 -25.66 -9.18 17.43
C PHE A 874 -26.76 -8.11 17.44
N LEU A 875 -27.79 -8.29 16.62
CA LEU A 875 -28.98 -7.44 16.60
C LEU A 875 -30.17 -8.22 17.16
N GLU A 876 -30.79 -7.72 18.23
CA GLU A 876 -31.98 -8.36 18.79
C GLU A 876 -33.09 -8.44 17.72
N ASN A 877 -33.59 -9.66 17.48
CA ASN A 877 -34.61 -9.89 16.47
C ASN A 877 -35.64 -10.93 16.93
N LYS A 878 -36.90 -10.66 16.60
CA LYS A 878 -38.02 -11.54 16.96
C LYS A 878 -38.05 -12.88 16.21
N TYR A 879 -37.54 -12.91 14.98
CA TYR A 879 -37.71 -14.04 14.05
C TYR A 879 -36.42 -14.80 13.76
N VAL A 880 -35.27 -14.15 13.93
CA VAL A 880 -33.96 -14.75 13.72
C VAL A 880 -33.21 -14.67 15.04
N PRO A 881 -33.10 -15.76 15.82
CA PRO A 881 -32.23 -15.77 16.98
C PRO A 881 -30.79 -15.50 16.54
N ASP A 882 -30.03 -14.80 17.38
CA ASP A 882 -28.60 -14.53 17.17
C ASP A 882 -28.29 -13.90 15.80
N LEU A 883 -29.12 -12.94 15.37
CA LEU A 883 -28.95 -12.25 14.09
C LEU A 883 -27.64 -11.44 14.11
N LEU A 884 -26.66 -11.92 13.36
CA LEU A 884 -25.40 -11.22 13.12
C LEU A 884 -25.54 -10.16 12.03
N ILE A 885 -24.98 -8.99 12.31
CA ILE A 885 -24.86 -7.88 11.37
C ILE A 885 -23.42 -7.38 11.34
N ARG A 886 -22.96 -6.95 10.17
CA ARG A 886 -21.67 -6.30 9.96
C ARG A 886 -21.90 -4.82 9.66
N VAL A 887 -21.27 -3.95 10.43
CA VAL A 887 -21.36 -2.49 10.28
C VAL A 887 -20.66 -2.09 8.98
N THR A 888 -21.35 -1.39 8.10
CA THR A 888 -20.76 -0.78 6.89
C THR A 888 -20.55 0.71 7.07
N ASP A 889 -21.46 1.36 7.79
CA ASP A 889 -21.37 2.78 8.08
C ASP A 889 -21.60 3.01 9.57
N HIS A 890 -20.70 3.77 10.19
CA HIS A 890 -20.83 4.20 11.56
C HIS A 890 -20.81 5.71 11.63
N THR A 891 -21.73 6.29 12.41
CA THR A 891 -21.68 7.70 12.75
C THR A 891 -21.77 7.83 14.25
N LEU A 892 -20.75 8.46 14.84
CA LEU A 892 -20.70 8.79 16.26
C LEU A 892 -20.77 10.31 16.42
N LYS A 893 -21.68 10.76 17.28
CA LYS A 893 -21.91 12.18 17.57
C LYS A 893 -21.70 12.47 19.03
N PHE A 894 -21.12 13.64 19.30
CA PHE A 894 -20.95 14.21 20.62
C PHE A 894 -21.52 15.63 20.66
N ASN A 895 -22.32 15.95 21.67
CA ASN A 895 -22.82 17.31 21.95
C ASN A 895 -23.07 17.51 23.46
N GLY A 896 -22.14 17.00 24.28
CA GLY A 896 -22.29 16.86 25.73
C GLY A 896 -22.81 15.48 26.16
N GLY A 897 -23.28 14.67 25.21
CA GLY A 897 -23.52 13.24 25.37
C GLY A 897 -23.25 12.50 24.06
N LEU A 898 -23.10 11.19 24.13
CA LEU A 898 -22.90 10.36 22.94
C LEU A 898 -24.23 9.95 22.32
N SER A 899 -24.24 9.87 21.00
CA SER A 899 -25.30 9.25 20.21
C SER A 899 -24.73 8.74 18.90
N GLY A 900 -25.43 7.86 18.21
CA GLY A 900 -24.96 7.44 16.90
C GLY A 900 -26.00 6.75 16.03
N THR A 901 -25.57 6.48 14.80
CA THR A 901 -26.30 5.70 13.82
C THR A 901 -25.38 4.67 13.19
N ILE A 902 -25.94 3.50 12.89
CA ILE A 902 -25.23 2.40 12.26
C ILE A 902 -26.03 2.00 11.02
N LYS A 903 -25.34 1.81 9.91
CA LYS A 903 -25.84 1.07 8.76
C LYS A 903 -25.08 -0.26 8.72
N ALA A 904 -25.81 -1.36 8.62
CA ALA A 904 -25.21 -2.68 8.71
C ALA A 904 -25.90 -3.67 7.79
N ARG A 905 -25.13 -4.61 7.23
CA ARG A 905 -25.66 -5.71 6.42
C ARG A 905 -25.79 -6.96 7.28
N ARG A 906 -26.82 -7.77 7.03
CA ARG A 906 -26.89 -9.10 7.64
C ARG A 906 -25.70 -9.93 7.19
N ASP A 907 -24.93 -10.42 8.15
CA ASP A 907 -23.76 -11.26 7.89
C ASP A 907 -24.21 -12.70 7.62
N MET A 908 -23.76 -13.27 6.51
CA MET A 908 -24.16 -14.61 6.06
C MET A 908 -22.99 -15.59 6.00
N SER A 909 -21.78 -15.14 6.39
CA SER A 909 -20.51 -15.86 6.29
C SER A 909 -20.55 -17.21 6.99
N TYR A 910 -21.42 -17.35 8.00
CA TYR A 910 -21.57 -18.57 8.82
C TYR A 910 -22.97 -19.20 8.78
N VAL A 911 -23.82 -18.85 7.81
CA VAL A 911 -25.20 -19.39 7.78
C VAL A 911 -25.25 -20.85 7.30
N ALA A 912 -24.11 -21.41 6.87
CA ALA A 912 -23.94 -22.86 6.78
C ALA A 912 -24.07 -23.54 8.17
N THR A 913 -23.62 -22.88 9.24
CA THR A 913 -23.57 -23.42 10.60
C THR A 913 -24.93 -23.38 11.33
N ALA A 914 -25.85 -22.51 10.92
CA ALA A 914 -27.19 -22.41 11.53
C ALA A 914 -28.24 -23.37 10.95
N LYS A 915 -28.01 -23.97 9.77
CA LYS A 915 -29.00 -24.86 9.13
C LYS A 915 -29.07 -26.26 9.72
N ASN A 916 -28.04 -26.72 10.43
CA ASN A 916 -28.03 -28.07 11.01
C ASN A 916 -28.60 -28.18 12.43
N ARG A 917 -29.00 -27.06 13.08
CA ARG A 917 -29.67 -27.09 14.40
C ARG A 917 -31.20 -27.11 14.33
N LEU A 918 -31.82 -26.93 13.16
CA LEU A 918 -33.29 -26.81 13.03
C LEU A 918 -33.95 -27.85 12.10
N ALA A 919 -33.21 -28.88 11.65
CA ALA A 919 -33.79 -30.02 10.95
C ALA A 919 -33.99 -31.27 11.84
N GLY A 920 -33.71 -31.15 13.15
CA GLY A 920 -33.75 -32.26 14.11
C GLY A 920 -34.39 -31.91 15.47
N GLN A 921 -35.44 -31.09 15.49
CA GLN A 921 -36.39 -31.04 16.61
C GLN A 921 -37.75 -31.57 16.18
#